data_AF-A0AAV0C3B6-F1
#
_entry.id   AF-A0AAV0C3B6-F1
#
_cell.length_a   1.000
_cell.length_b   1.000
_cell.length_c   1.000
_cell.angle_alpha   90.00
_cell.angle_beta   90.00
_cell.angle_gamma   90.00
#
_symmetry.space_group_name_H-M   'P 1'
#
loop_
_entity.id
_entity.type
_entity.pdbx_description
1 polymer ?
#
loop_
_entity_poly.entity_id
_entity_poly.type
_entity_poly.pdbx_seq_one_letter_code
_entity_poly.pdbx_strand_id
1 'polypeptide(L)'
;MAGRWFATTQVLTRVYTHPSRILELKTPPVLLKISECSYFVLVRWNSCLCAQTLVRCHRILGNYCCNAPSTVGGNKYVLRTSCVCSREDTSAPKSFKFQNMWIKHSTFLDTVQSSWAKSLSGGGMRGLMYKLKCLKNDLKSWNKETFGNIFEDIQRCEAQVQKAEENFRDFPTDDNREQWNQHRACLISKLNLERKYWKQKAHVNWLKEGDANTKYFHSYVKIRHRKQTISSIHDESGRVVSSLPEIGKAASDFYSKLYSVSPSTVSHDILHFIPSLVTDEDNHKLMELPQEEEVKKAVWNLNPKGAPGPDGFNGKFFKKCWHIVGSDLLKAVQEFFLGISIPKALSSSLIVLIPKVPNPFSFGDFRPICLSNFVSKVCTKVLADRLSLILPKIISPEQIGFMKNKDMVDHILIAQEMVHSLNKKVRGSNVMVKLDMAKAFDKLSWKFIADILNRFGFSPKFIHVIMNNLQSTFLSILVNGVPHGFFQPKRGVKQGDPLSPFLFILASEAFSRGIKWHMEHGSIKQYWMGSFGYSISHLGFADDLLIFLNGEARSLVNFNKFLNSYQRASGQTINLQKSSFLCGRKARAGLISHILGMQEADLPIKYLGVPLHKGINRVSYCMDLIHKFDQKLSTWKQNNLSMAGRLILVKHVLNTIPLHILAADKLPKKVVSIIDKKMACFFWGSSNEKKKYHWISWSKLCYPTEEGGIGIRHLSDIEKAFSLKLWWKWKVSDSLWANFMRARYPRGLNMVPKVSDSPIWRRICSVDGLATSICGENNDGTIFWEPNVNGIFTLKSAYEEIRGELPTSFSAKHLWHSNLPLKIRLFQWRLLNGILPVTDNMGRFQALLNPSICPLCRSQSDSVDHVFFGCSKTRPVWEYFMGILGIPIRSHTQSIRQIFISCWLKAGSKTLDDIFKHCLPGIIAWFIWKSYSSLVWGTEATKPTPAIIIIQVKLFTQTWVSSFNSKRLVKVGDILFDEQLIPKDFRLRRPTFKAITWKKPKGNLKLNIDASYLPNRAAGGAILRNDKGQMIIASSFLVTAASAFEAELASLIHAVTWVINLGFRDFLVELDSRETVEHLKRRRFGRECDGVARLLDLSDGSGVSFFVDSREANWVAHYLAVAVMGRNCIYSRVIDLPPLARNSYYSDLFGLPSLRKIH
;
A
#
# COMPACT_ATOMS: atom_id res chain seq x y z
N MET A 1 16.65 -15.04 -45.15
CA MET A 1 18.08 -14.82 -45.51
C MET A 1 18.76 -14.12 -44.33
N ALA A 2 20.06 -14.29 -44.07
CA ALA A 2 20.99 -15.39 -44.32
C ALA A 2 22.26 -15.11 -43.46
N GLY A 3 22.96 -16.12 -42.98
CA GLY A 3 24.18 -15.93 -42.16
C GLY A 3 25.48 -16.23 -42.91
N ARG A 4 26.60 -15.66 -42.44
CA ARG A 4 27.99 -16.13 -42.63
C ARG A 4 28.72 -15.85 -41.30
N TRP A 5 29.52 -16.71 -40.64
CA TRP A 5 30.42 -17.85 -40.93
C TRP A 5 31.93 -17.51 -40.90
N PHE A 6 32.73 -18.52 -40.56
CA PHE A 6 34.18 -18.55 -40.17
C PHE A 6 34.46 -18.00 -38.75
N ALA A 7 35.17 -18.68 -37.80
CA ALA A 7 36.28 -19.67 -37.79
C ALA A 7 37.69 -19.03 -37.94
N THR A 8 38.83 -19.54 -37.42
CA THR A 8 39.25 -20.88 -36.88
C THR A 8 40.50 -20.63 -35.97
N THR A 9 40.70 -21.15 -34.74
CA THR A 9 41.09 -22.51 -34.24
C THR A 9 42.59 -22.86 -34.20
N GLN A 10 43.09 -23.25 -33.01
CA GLN A 10 44.26 -24.12 -32.63
C GLN A 10 44.43 -24.03 -31.07
N VAL A 11 45.17 -24.82 -30.24
CA VAL A 11 46.12 -25.98 -30.23
C VAL A 11 45.66 -26.83 -28.98
N LEU A 12 45.50 -28.18 -28.89
CA LEU A 12 46.39 -29.36 -29.03
C LEU A 12 47.50 -29.44 -27.93
N THR A 13 47.85 -30.55 -27.23
CA THR A 13 47.27 -31.92 -27.07
C THR A 13 47.80 -32.67 -25.81
N ARG A 14 47.07 -33.71 -25.33
CA ARG A 14 47.50 -34.97 -24.62
C ARG A 14 48.13 -34.96 -23.21
N VAL A 15 47.70 -35.92 -22.36
CA VAL A 15 48.47 -37.11 -21.88
C VAL A 15 47.51 -38.19 -21.29
N TYR A 16 47.98 -39.44 -21.23
CA TYR A 16 47.36 -40.76 -20.87
C TYR A 16 46.93 -40.91 -19.37
N THR A 17 46.31 -41.99 -18.84
CA THR A 17 46.18 -43.44 -19.22
C THR A 17 44.91 -44.14 -18.62
N HIS A 18 44.69 -45.43 -18.91
CA HIS A 18 43.63 -46.38 -18.44
C HIS A 18 44.31 -47.68 -17.87
N PRO A 19 43.65 -48.85 -17.57
CA PRO A 19 42.50 -49.16 -16.68
C PRO A 19 42.70 -50.46 -15.82
N SER A 20 41.78 -50.82 -14.89
CA SER A 20 41.49 -52.19 -14.33
C SER A 20 40.54 -52.10 -13.10
N ARG A 21 39.80 -53.10 -12.59
CA ARG A 21 39.31 -54.47 -12.97
C ARG A 21 37.96 -54.66 -12.20
N ILE A 22 36.87 -55.25 -12.73
CA ILE A 22 36.52 -56.71 -12.76
C ILE A 22 36.57 -57.32 -11.33
N LEU A 23 35.52 -57.91 -10.72
CA LEU A 23 34.54 -58.98 -11.12
C LEU A 23 33.06 -58.79 -10.61
N GLU A 24 32.08 -59.42 -11.29
CA GLU A 24 30.90 -60.24 -10.79
C GLU A 24 29.78 -59.70 -9.82
N LEU A 25 28.53 -60.23 -9.72
CA LEU A 25 27.73 -61.26 -10.46
C LEU A 25 26.19 -61.13 -10.23
N LYS A 26 25.41 -61.94 -10.98
CA LYS A 26 24.02 -62.43 -10.73
C LYS A 26 22.82 -61.47 -10.82
N THR A 27 22.17 -61.48 -11.99
CA THR A 27 20.69 -61.56 -12.11
C THR A 27 20.20 -62.96 -11.70
N PRO A 28 18.97 -63.13 -11.18
CA PRO A 28 17.77 -63.33 -12.04
C PRO A 28 16.49 -62.63 -11.54
N PRO A 29 15.39 -62.59 -12.32
CA PRO A 29 14.15 -61.88 -11.99
C PRO A 29 13.06 -62.78 -11.37
N VAL A 30 12.01 -62.17 -10.78
CA VAL A 30 10.62 -62.65 -10.89
C VAL A 30 9.63 -61.51 -10.59
N LEU A 31 8.43 -61.60 -11.16
CA LEU A 31 7.36 -60.59 -11.04
C LEU A 31 6.72 -60.53 -9.65
N LEU A 32 6.26 -59.34 -9.25
CA LEU A 32 4.95 -59.19 -8.62
C LEU A 32 4.33 -57.81 -8.96
N LYS A 33 2.99 -57.77 -9.05
CA LYS A 33 2.20 -56.57 -9.37
C LYS A 33 2.05 -55.68 -8.12
N ILE A 34 1.82 -54.37 -8.31
CA ILE A 34 0.62 -53.66 -7.80
C ILE A 34 0.55 -52.21 -8.34
N SER A 35 -0.65 -51.66 -8.31
CA SER A 35 -1.18 -50.50 -9.03
C SER A 35 -0.59 -49.11 -8.75
N GLU A 36 -0.81 -48.23 -9.73
CA GLU A 36 -1.15 -46.80 -9.63
C GLU A 36 -1.31 -46.18 -8.22
N CYS A 37 -0.76 -44.97 -8.06
CA CYS A 37 -1.14 -44.05 -6.98
C CYS A 37 -1.18 -42.57 -7.43
N SER A 38 -2.08 -42.26 -8.37
CA SER A 38 -2.38 -40.89 -8.84
C SER A 38 -3.58 -40.26 -8.11
N TYR A 39 -3.53 -40.16 -6.78
CA TYR A 39 -4.63 -39.58 -5.99
C TYR A 39 -4.51 -38.06 -5.78
N PHE A 40 -4.94 -37.29 -6.79
CA PHE A 40 -5.27 -35.88 -6.61
C PHE A 40 -6.56 -35.76 -5.76
N VAL A 41 -6.44 -35.33 -4.49
CA VAL A 41 -7.60 -35.15 -3.59
C VAL A 41 -8.39 -33.90 -3.99
N LEU A 42 -9.26 -34.06 -4.98
CA LEU A 42 -10.04 -32.99 -5.60
C LEU A 42 -11.36 -32.76 -4.84
N VAL A 43 -11.28 -32.07 -3.69
CA VAL A 43 -12.45 -31.77 -2.85
C VAL A 43 -13.41 -30.80 -3.56
N ARG A 44 -14.44 -31.35 -4.22
CA ARG A 44 -15.58 -30.57 -4.74
C ARG A 44 -16.30 -29.83 -3.61
N TRP A 45 -16.54 -28.54 -3.79
CA TRP A 45 -17.45 -27.74 -2.97
C TRP A 45 -18.68 -27.35 -3.79
N ASN A 46 -19.87 -27.65 -3.30
CA ASN A 46 -21.13 -27.24 -3.94
C ASN A 46 -21.37 -25.74 -3.73
N SER A 47 -21.73 -25.05 -4.82
CA SER A 47 -21.79 -23.59 -4.90
C SER A 47 -23.16 -23.01 -4.54
N CYS A 48 -23.57 -23.15 -3.26
CA CYS A 48 -24.76 -22.48 -2.74
C CYS A 48 -24.68 -22.10 -1.25
N LEU A 49 -23.68 -21.30 -0.87
CA LEU A 49 -23.60 -20.62 0.44
C LEU A 49 -22.72 -19.36 0.35
N CYS A 50 -22.96 -18.40 1.25
CA CYS A 50 -22.53 -17.00 1.08
C CYS A 50 -21.02 -16.74 1.08
N ALA A 51 -20.66 -15.53 0.62
CA ALA A 51 -19.29 -15.02 0.49
C ALA A 51 -18.47 -14.92 1.80
N GLN A 52 -19.03 -15.36 2.93
CA GLN A 52 -18.34 -15.48 4.22
C GLN A 52 -17.30 -16.64 4.21
N THR A 53 -17.57 -17.73 3.49
CA THR A 53 -16.76 -18.97 3.50
C THR A 53 -15.29 -18.76 3.10
N LEU A 54 -15.01 -17.79 2.21
CA LEU A 54 -13.66 -17.44 1.75
C LEU A 54 -12.73 -16.93 2.88
N VAL A 55 -13.28 -16.50 4.01
CA VAL A 55 -12.52 -16.13 5.23
C VAL A 55 -12.15 -17.38 6.05
N ARG A 56 -13.00 -18.42 6.03
CA ARG A 56 -12.93 -19.59 6.93
C ARG A 56 -11.81 -20.55 6.53
N CYS A 57 -11.78 -20.99 5.26
CA CYS A 57 -10.76 -21.94 4.76
C CYS A 57 -9.32 -21.40 4.92
N HIS A 58 -9.13 -20.09 4.71
CA HIS A 58 -7.81 -19.46 4.74
C HIS A 58 -7.23 -19.30 6.16
N ARG A 59 -8.05 -19.52 7.20
CA ARG A 59 -7.68 -19.45 8.63
C ARG A 59 -7.44 -20.85 9.20
N ILE A 60 -8.26 -21.83 8.82
CA ILE A 60 -8.15 -23.23 9.27
C ILE A 60 -6.87 -23.91 8.75
N LEU A 61 -6.51 -23.67 7.47
CA LEU A 61 -5.25 -24.16 6.89
C LEU A 61 -3.98 -23.58 7.55
N GLY A 62 -4.11 -22.64 8.50
CA GLY A 62 -2.99 -22.16 9.31
C GLY A 62 -2.64 -23.04 10.52
N ASN A 63 -3.52 -23.96 10.93
CA ASN A 63 -3.37 -24.74 12.17
C ASN A 63 -3.04 -26.23 11.95
N TYR A 64 -3.23 -26.78 10.74
CA TYR A 64 -3.03 -28.22 10.47
C TYR A 64 -1.61 -28.64 10.09
N CYS A 65 -0.67 -27.70 9.92
CA CYS A 65 0.71 -27.99 9.52
C CYS A 65 1.67 -28.26 10.71
N CYS A 66 1.16 -28.67 11.87
CA CYS A 66 1.95 -28.75 13.11
C CYS A 66 2.46 -30.15 13.49
N ASN A 67 1.82 -31.23 13.02
CA ASN A 67 2.12 -32.60 13.46
C ASN A 67 2.55 -33.51 12.28
N ALA A 68 3.85 -33.69 12.09
CA ALA A 68 4.46 -34.78 11.33
C ALA A 68 5.91 -34.99 11.81
N PRO A 69 6.37 -36.22 12.12
CA PRO A 69 7.77 -36.45 12.55
C PRO A 69 8.78 -36.25 11.41
N SER A 70 10.04 -35.99 11.77
CA SER A 70 11.13 -35.71 10.83
C SER A 70 12.26 -36.72 10.90
N THR A 71 12.66 -37.29 9.75
CA THR A 71 13.89 -38.08 9.60
C THR A 71 14.71 -37.64 8.37
N VAL A 72 16.01 -37.89 8.44
CA VAL A 72 17.11 -37.45 7.55
C VAL A 72 17.05 -38.17 6.19
N GLY A 73 17.52 -37.64 5.04
CA GLY A 73 18.10 -36.33 4.73
C GLY A 73 18.77 -36.33 3.34
N GLY A 74 19.51 -35.28 2.96
CA GLY A 74 20.27 -35.21 1.70
C GLY A 74 20.47 -33.79 1.15
N ASN A 75 21.65 -33.48 0.63
CA ASN A 75 22.03 -32.11 0.24
C ASN A 75 21.47 -31.65 -1.12
N LYS A 76 20.81 -30.48 -1.13
CA LYS A 76 20.78 -29.51 -2.25
C LYS A 76 20.30 -28.13 -1.77
N TYR A 77 20.77 -27.07 -2.43
CA TYR A 77 20.51 -25.67 -2.02
C TYR A 77 19.03 -25.30 -2.21
N VAL A 78 18.33 -24.96 -1.12
CA VAL A 78 16.94 -24.48 -1.14
C VAL A 78 16.80 -23.20 -0.30
N LEU A 79 16.05 -22.23 -0.82
CA LEU A 79 15.70 -20.99 -0.11
C LEU A 79 14.88 -21.31 1.15
N ARG A 80 15.45 -21.09 2.34
CA ARG A 80 14.76 -21.31 3.63
C ARG A 80 13.57 -20.36 3.81
N THR A 81 12.38 -20.81 3.40
CA THR A 81 11.09 -20.19 3.75
C THR A 81 10.30 -21.01 4.78
N SER A 82 10.98 -21.60 5.75
CA SER A 82 10.40 -22.09 7.00
C SER A 82 10.67 -21.08 8.12
N CYS A 83 9.61 -20.48 8.65
CA CYS A 83 9.69 -19.50 9.74
C CYS A 83 8.79 -19.99 10.87
N VAL A 84 9.33 -20.94 11.65
CA VAL A 84 8.74 -21.38 12.91
C VAL A 84 8.51 -20.14 13.76
N CYS A 85 7.26 -19.85 14.08
CA CYS A 85 6.92 -18.77 14.99
C CYS A 85 6.85 -19.35 16.39
N SER A 86 7.99 -19.41 17.08
CA SER A 86 7.99 -19.47 18.54
C SER A 86 7.09 -18.35 19.06
N ARG A 87 6.07 -18.71 19.85
CA ARG A 87 5.40 -17.74 20.71
C ARG A 87 6.31 -17.49 21.89
N GLU A 88 7.33 -16.66 21.68
CA GLU A 88 8.04 -16.03 22.79
C GLU A 88 7.07 -15.07 23.47
N ASP A 89 6.39 -15.58 24.50
CA ASP A 89 5.63 -14.75 25.44
C ASP A 89 6.61 -13.91 26.26
N THR A 90 7.02 -12.79 25.66
CA THR A 90 7.82 -11.75 26.32
C THR A 90 7.04 -11.24 27.54
N SER A 91 7.36 -11.78 28.71
CA SER A 91 6.71 -11.47 30.00
C SER A 91 6.90 -10.00 30.45
N ALA A 92 7.80 -9.26 29.80
CA ALA A 92 8.04 -7.84 30.05
C ALA A 92 6.75 -6.99 29.82
N PRO A 93 6.32 -6.20 30.82
CA PRO A 93 5.10 -5.39 30.72
C PRO A 93 5.24 -4.28 29.66
N LYS A 94 4.37 -4.35 28.64
CA LYS A 94 4.43 -3.46 27.47
C LYS A 94 4.04 -2.02 27.84
N SER A 95 4.86 -1.05 27.40
CA SER A 95 4.67 0.38 27.68
C SER A 95 3.31 0.90 27.19
N PHE A 96 2.59 1.62 28.07
CA PHE A 96 1.30 2.26 27.76
C PHE A 96 1.45 3.27 26.62
N LYS A 97 0.53 3.22 25.64
CA LYS A 97 0.49 4.12 24.48
C LYS A 97 -0.94 4.43 24.11
N PHE A 98 -1.27 5.71 24.00
CA PHE A 98 -2.62 6.19 23.71
C PHE A 98 -3.12 5.70 22.34
N GLN A 99 -4.29 5.06 22.32
CA GLN A 99 -4.87 4.49 21.11
C GLN A 99 -5.82 5.49 20.45
N ASN A 100 -5.53 5.89 19.22
CA ASN A 100 -6.28 6.93 18.48
C ASN A 100 -7.72 6.54 18.10
N MET A 101 -8.16 5.35 18.52
CA MET A 101 -9.51 4.83 18.42
C MET A 101 -10.41 5.23 19.60
N TRP A 102 -9.84 5.40 20.81
CA TRP A 102 -10.57 5.71 22.04
C TRP A 102 -11.39 7.00 21.93
N ILE A 103 -10.85 8.00 21.24
CA ILE A 103 -11.49 9.29 20.88
C ILE A 103 -12.84 9.15 20.16
N LYS A 104 -13.19 7.96 19.65
CA LYS A 104 -14.48 7.68 19.01
C LYS A 104 -15.52 7.01 19.92
N HIS A 105 -15.18 6.67 21.17
CA HIS A 105 -16.17 6.21 22.15
C HIS A 105 -16.94 7.41 22.71
N SER A 106 -18.21 7.23 23.08
CA SER A 106 -19.02 8.26 23.75
C SER A 106 -18.40 8.63 25.09
N THR A 107 -18.32 7.66 26.00
CA THR A 107 -17.84 7.81 27.39
C THR A 107 -16.37 8.21 27.55
N PHE A 108 -15.61 8.34 26.46
CA PHE A 108 -14.18 8.66 26.53
C PHE A 108 -13.92 10.04 27.15
N LEU A 109 -14.73 11.05 26.84
CA LEU A 109 -14.56 12.38 27.44
C LEU A 109 -14.93 12.37 28.93
N ASP A 110 -16.03 11.72 29.27
CA ASP A 110 -16.57 11.66 30.64
C ASP A 110 -15.59 10.93 31.58
N THR A 111 -14.98 9.83 31.12
CA THR A 111 -13.90 9.14 31.82
C THR A 111 -12.68 10.06 32.03
N VAL A 112 -12.27 10.82 31.00
CA VAL A 112 -11.14 11.76 31.12
C VAL A 112 -11.46 12.88 32.12
N GLN A 113 -12.64 13.51 32.02
CA GLN A 113 -13.06 14.60 32.89
C GLN A 113 -13.19 14.15 34.35
N SER A 114 -13.80 12.98 34.59
CA SER A 114 -13.94 12.40 35.93
C SER A 114 -12.60 12.07 36.57
N SER A 115 -11.66 11.51 35.81
CA SER A 115 -10.29 11.22 36.25
C SER A 115 -9.51 12.51 36.56
N TRP A 116 -9.66 13.54 35.73
CA TRP A 116 -9.00 14.83 35.88
C TRP A 116 -9.49 15.60 37.12
N ALA A 117 -10.80 15.59 37.37
CA ALA A 117 -11.42 16.23 38.53
C ALA A 117 -11.06 15.55 39.86
N LYS A 118 -11.00 14.20 39.88
CA LYS A 118 -10.55 13.43 41.06
C LYS A 118 -9.07 13.68 41.41
N SER A 119 -8.27 14.13 40.45
CA SER A 119 -6.81 14.28 40.59
C SER A 119 -6.41 15.62 41.25
N LEU A 120 -6.84 15.81 42.51
CA LEU A 120 -6.47 16.95 43.36
C LEU A 120 -4.95 17.04 43.49
N SER A 121 -4.35 17.96 42.74
CA SER A 121 -2.95 18.32 42.81
C SER A 121 -2.80 19.79 42.40
N GLY A 122 -1.78 20.47 42.93
CA GLY A 122 -1.46 21.86 42.63
C GLY A 122 -1.18 22.10 41.14
N GLY A 123 -0.99 23.37 40.75
CA GLY A 123 -0.77 23.72 39.35
C GLY A 123 0.54 23.22 38.73
N GLY A 124 0.77 23.65 37.49
CA GLY A 124 2.10 23.60 36.88
C GLY A 124 2.58 22.24 36.38
N MET A 125 3.88 22.14 36.15
CA MET A 125 4.56 20.97 35.59
C MET A 125 4.36 19.72 36.46
N ARG A 126 4.44 19.86 37.79
CA ARG A 126 4.29 18.73 38.73
C ARG A 126 2.84 18.24 38.76
N GLY A 127 1.86 19.14 38.87
CA GLY A 127 0.44 18.83 38.83
C GLY A 127 0.03 18.12 37.54
N LEU A 128 0.36 18.69 36.39
CA LEU A 128 0.02 18.12 35.08
C LEU A 128 0.62 16.71 34.89
N MET A 129 1.86 16.46 35.32
CA MET A 129 2.45 15.12 35.26
C MET A 129 1.78 14.12 36.20
N TYR A 130 1.29 14.58 37.37
CA TYR A 130 0.51 13.75 38.29
C TYR A 130 -0.87 13.39 37.70
N LYS A 131 -1.63 14.39 37.22
CA LYS A 131 -2.93 14.19 36.55
C LYS A 131 -2.83 13.22 35.36
N LEU A 132 -1.79 13.36 34.52
CA LEU A 132 -1.52 12.40 33.43
C LEU A 132 -1.14 10.99 33.94
N LYS A 133 -0.47 10.86 35.09
CA LYS A 133 -0.15 9.56 35.71
C LYS A 133 -1.41 8.85 36.21
N CYS A 134 -2.35 9.56 36.84
CA CYS A 134 -3.63 8.99 37.29
C CYS A 134 -4.50 8.59 36.09
N LEU A 135 -4.72 9.49 35.14
CA LEU A 135 -5.48 9.21 33.91
C LEU A 135 -4.92 8.02 33.10
N LYS A 136 -3.60 7.82 33.13
CA LYS A 136 -2.92 6.67 32.50
C LYS A 136 -3.24 5.33 33.15
N ASN A 137 -3.65 5.29 34.42
CA ASN A 137 -4.15 4.09 35.06
C ASN A 137 -5.63 3.89 34.74
N ASP A 138 -6.45 4.93 34.90
CA ASP A 138 -7.89 4.87 34.62
C ASP A 138 -8.18 4.45 33.17
N LEU A 139 -7.45 4.99 32.20
CA LEU A 139 -7.55 4.61 30.78
C LEU A 139 -7.06 3.18 30.48
N LYS A 140 -6.28 2.52 31.36
CA LYS A 140 -5.96 1.09 31.20
C LYS A 140 -7.16 0.23 31.61
N SER A 141 -7.73 0.50 32.80
CA SER A 141 -8.90 -0.20 33.33
C SER A 141 -10.09 -0.04 32.38
N TRP A 142 -10.44 1.21 32.07
CA TRP A 142 -11.49 1.55 31.11
C TRP A 142 -11.28 0.91 29.73
N ASN A 143 -10.04 0.80 29.23
CA ASN A 143 -9.77 0.09 27.97
C ASN A 143 -10.02 -1.44 28.11
N LYS A 144 -9.62 -2.05 29.23
CA LYS A 144 -9.84 -3.49 29.50
C LYS A 144 -11.34 -3.79 29.56
N GLU A 145 -12.10 -2.95 30.28
CA GLU A 145 -13.56 -3.06 30.43
C GLU A 145 -14.32 -2.77 29.12
N THR A 146 -14.00 -1.66 28.44
CA THR A 146 -14.80 -1.14 27.30
C THR A 146 -14.45 -1.79 25.96
N PHE A 147 -13.21 -2.24 25.76
CA PHE A 147 -12.75 -2.76 24.46
C PHE A 147 -12.26 -4.21 24.49
N GLY A 148 -11.99 -4.79 25.67
CA GLY A 148 -11.56 -6.18 25.85
C GLY A 148 -10.46 -6.59 24.84
N ASN A 149 -10.66 -7.77 24.23
CA ASN A 149 -9.90 -8.16 23.03
C ASN A 149 -10.71 -7.86 21.76
N ILE A 150 -10.36 -6.76 21.08
CA ILE A 150 -10.93 -6.31 19.79
C ILE A 150 -11.02 -7.45 18.75
N PHE A 151 -10.06 -8.39 18.75
CA PHE A 151 -10.01 -9.48 17.78
C PHE A 151 -11.00 -10.62 18.09
N GLU A 152 -11.38 -10.82 19.35
CA GLU A 152 -12.47 -11.72 19.76
C GLU A 152 -13.83 -11.06 19.56
N ASP A 153 -13.93 -9.78 19.89
CA ASP A 153 -15.11 -8.95 19.63
C ASP A 153 -15.54 -8.97 18.15
N ILE A 154 -14.57 -8.89 17.23
CA ILE A 154 -14.84 -9.01 15.79
C ILE A 154 -15.35 -10.40 15.44
N GLN A 155 -14.77 -11.48 15.98
CA GLN A 155 -15.25 -12.85 15.74
C GLN A 155 -16.66 -13.08 16.30
N ARG A 156 -16.98 -12.49 17.46
CA ARG A 156 -18.34 -12.49 18.03
C ARG A 156 -19.32 -11.74 17.12
N CYS A 157 -18.93 -10.58 16.59
CA CYS A 157 -19.75 -9.82 15.64
C CYS A 157 -19.90 -10.55 14.29
N GLU A 158 -18.85 -11.23 13.79
CA GLU A 158 -18.92 -12.07 12.59
C GLU A 158 -19.92 -13.22 12.77
N ALA A 159 -19.89 -13.91 13.92
CA ALA A 159 -20.84 -14.97 14.25
C ALA A 159 -22.29 -14.47 14.45
N GLN A 160 -22.48 -13.30 15.09
CA GLN A 160 -23.80 -12.67 15.22
C GLN A 160 -24.38 -12.26 13.87
N VAL A 161 -23.57 -11.68 12.97
CA VAL A 161 -24.00 -11.35 11.60
C VAL A 161 -24.34 -12.61 10.82
N GLN A 162 -23.56 -13.70 10.96
CA GLN A 162 -23.89 -14.98 10.34
C GLN A 162 -25.25 -15.51 10.83
N LYS A 163 -25.46 -15.61 12.16
CA LYS A 163 -26.71 -16.10 12.73
C LYS A 163 -27.91 -15.24 12.34
N ALA A 164 -27.76 -13.91 12.29
CA ALA A 164 -28.83 -13.03 11.84
C ALA A 164 -29.09 -13.12 10.33
N GLU A 165 -28.06 -13.39 9.50
CA GLU A 165 -28.21 -13.64 8.06
C GLU A 165 -28.88 -14.99 7.77
N GLU A 166 -28.68 -15.99 8.64
CA GLU A 166 -29.35 -17.28 8.62
C GLU A 166 -30.81 -17.14 9.08
N ASN A 167 -31.06 -16.56 10.27
CA ASN A 167 -32.41 -16.26 10.77
C ASN A 167 -33.26 -15.47 9.76
N PHE A 168 -32.71 -14.43 9.12
CA PHE A 168 -33.43 -13.63 8.12
C PHE A 168 -33.66 -14.36 6.78
N ARG A 169 -32.81 -15.35 6.44
CA ARG A 169 -33.03 -16.21 5.26
C ARG A 169 -34.18 -17.19 5.50
N ASP A 170 -34.22 -17.78 6.69
CA ASP A 170 -35.18 -18.81 7.06
C ASP A 170 -36.54 -18.18 7.43
N PHE A 171 -36.52 -16.99 8.06
CA PHE A 171 -37.70 -16.22 8.47
C PHE A 171 -37.56 -14.74 8.04
N PRO A 172 -37.92 -14.39 6.80
CA PRO A 172 -37.73 -13.04 6.25
C PRO A 172 -38.80 -12.04 6.73
N THR A 173 -38.76 -11.70 8.02
CA THR A 173 -39.53 -10.59 8.63
C THR A 173 -38.72 -9.30 8.63
N ASP A 174 -39.38 -8.14 8.70
CA ASP A 174 -38.68 -6.86 8.82
C ASP A 174 -37.95 -6.70 10.17
N ASP A 175 -38.39 -7.39 11.22
CA ASP A 175 -37.68 -7.44 12.51
C ASP A 175 -36.32 -8.17 12.37
N ASN A 176 -36.31 -9.35 11.73
CA ASN A 176 -35.06 -10.07 11.42
C ASN A 176 -34.19 -9.29 10.42
N ARG A 177 -34.79 -8.57 9.47
CA ARG A 177 -34.11 -7.66 8.54
C ARG A 177 -33.42 -6.52 9.30
N GLU A 178 -34.07 -5.93 10.29
CA GLU A 178 -33.46 -4.90 11.13
C GLU A 178 -32.34 -5.48 11.98
N GLN A 179 -32.56 -6.57 12.72
CA GLN A 179 -31.54 -7.22 13.54
C GLN A 179 -30.28 -7.57 12.72
N TRP A 180 -30.43 -8.12 11.50
CA TRP A 180 -29.31 -8.37 10.59
C TRP A 180 -28.58 -7.07 10.21
N ASN A 181 -29.29 -5.99 9.90
CA ASN A 181 -28.68 -4.70 9.59
C ASN A 181 -27.97 -4.07 10.81
N GLN A 182 -28.54 -4.17 12.01
CA GLN A 182 -27.93 -3.70 13.26
C GLN A 182 -26.63 -4.45 13.57
N HIS A 183 -26.65 -5.80 13.56
CA HIS A 183 -25.43 -6.60 13.76
C HIS A 183 -24.37 -6.31 12.68
N ARG A 184 -24.79 -6.14 11.42
CA ARG A 184 -23.90 -5.82 10.29
C ARG A 184 -23.28 -4.42 10.44
N ALA A 185 -24.02 -3.44 10.95
CA ALA A 185 -23.49 -2.12 11.29
C ALA A 185 -22.48 -2.20 12.44
N CYS A 186 -22.75 -3.00 13.47
CA CYS A 186 -21.82 -3.26 14.58
C CYS A 186 -20.49 -3.87 14.08
N LEU A 187 -20.55 -4.92 13.25
CA LEU A 187 -19.37 -5.53 12.63
C LEU A 187 -18.56 -4.53 11.80
N ILE A 188 -19.22 -3.71 10.97
CA ILE A 188 -18.57 -2.64 10.20
C ILE A 188 -17.88 -1.62 11.13
N SER A 189 -18.49 -1.29 12.27
CA SER A 189 -17.90 -0.40 13.29
C SER A 189 -16.63 -1.00 13.92
N LYS A 190 -16.68 -2.26 14.36
CA LYS A 190 -15.53 -2.98 14.95
C LYS A 190 -14.39 -3.19 13.94
N LEU A 191 -14.69 -3.57 12.69
CA LEU A 191 -13.69 -3.65 11.60
C LEU A 191 -13.07 -2.28 11.27
N ASN A 192 -13.84 -1.19 11.38
CA ASN A 192 -13.30 0.16 11.27
C ASN A 192 -12.45 0.56 12.48
N LEU A 193 -12.68 -0.01 13.67
CA LEU A 193 -11.81 0.13 14.84
C LEU A 193 -10.44 -0.52 14.58
N GLU A 194 -10.45 -1.79 14.17
CA GLU A 194 -9.25 -2.59 13.86
C GLU A 194 -8.39 -1.95 12.76
N ARG A 195 -9.03 -1.46 11.69
CA ARG A 195 -8.36 -0.72 10.60
C ARG A 195 -7.63 0.53 11.12
N LYS A 196 -8.19 1.23 12.11
CA LYS A 196 -7.55 2.40 12.74
C LYS A 196 -6.38 1.99 13.64
N TYR A 197 -6.51 0.89 14.39
CA TYR A 197 -5.43 0.30 15.20
C TYR A 197 -4.21 -0.09 14.33
N TRP A 198 -4.43 -0.84 13.25
CA TRP A 198 -3.34 -1.19 12.33
C TRP A 198 -2.80 0.01 11.54
N LYS A 199 -3.64 0.98 11.13
CA LYS A 199 -3.18 2.24 10.50
C LYS A 199 -2.26 3.05 11.43
N GLN A 200 -2.51 3.04 12.75
CA GLN A 200 -1.62 3.63 13.75
C GLN A 200 -0.31 2.84 13.86
N LYS A 201 -0.35 1.51 14.06
CA LYS A 201 0.86 0.67 14.16
C LYS A 201 1.72 0.67 12.89
N ALA A 202 1.12 0.81 11.71
CA ALA A 202 1.82 0.85 10.43
C ALA A 202 2.49 2.19 10.09
N HIS A 203 2.15 3.27 10.81
CA HIS A 203 2.58 4.66 10.52
C HIS A 203 2.32 5.10 9.06
N VAL A 204 1.20 4.67 8.45
CA VAL A 204 0.87 4.95 7.04
C VAL A 204 0.04 6.24 6.91
N ASN A 205 0.66 7.28 6.34
CA ASN A 205 0.08 8.63 6.26
C ASN A 205 -0.66 8.98 4.96
N TRP A 206 -0.37 8.29 3.84
CA TRP A 206 -0.66 8.79 2.48
C TRP A 206 -1.97 8.26 1.83
N LEU A 207 -2.65 7.28 2.43
CA LEU A 207 -3.91 6.76 1.90
C LEU A 207 -5.10 7.65 2.28
N LYS A 208 -5.66 8.35 1.28
CA LYS A 208 -7.08 8.78 1.30
C LYS A 208 -7.95 7.54 1.49
N GLU A 209 -9.06 7.68 2.22
CA GLU A 209 -9.70 6.52 2.86
C GLU A 209 -10.52 5.72 1.84
N GLY A 210 -9.99 4.58 1.40
CA GLY A 210 -10.52 3.87 0.22
C GLY A 210 -10.01 2.45 -0.01
N ASP A 211 -9.47 1.77 1.01
CA ASP A 211 -9.33 0.30 1.04
C ASP A 211 -9.43 -0.21 2.50
N ALA A 212 -9.75 -1.50 2.68
CA ALA A 212 -10.15 -2.10 3.96
C ALA A 212 -8.97 -2.55 4.86
N ASN A 213 -9.21 -3.41 5.87
CA ASN A 213 -8.12 -4.09 6.58
C ASN A 213 -7.48 -5.18 5.70
N THR A 214 -6.71 -4.75 4.70
CA THR A 214 -6.16 -5.64 3.66
C THR A 214 -4.94 -6.45 4.14
N LYS A 215 -4.71 -7.61 3.49
CA LYS A 215 -3.46 -8.39 3.59
C LYS A 215 -2.19 -7.53 3.38
N TYR A 216 -2.28 -6.41 2.65
CA TYR A 216 -1.20 -5.43 2.49
C TYR A 216 -0.77 -4.79 3.82
N PHE A 217 -1.69 -4.29 4.65
CA PHE A 217 -1.33 -3.63 5.91
C PHE A 217 -0.64 -4.60 6.88
N HIS A 218 -1.21 -5.80 7.05
CA HIS A 218 -0.60 -6.87 7.85
C HIS A 218 0.80 -7.25 7.34
N SER A 219 0.96 -7.39 6.02
CA SER A 219 2.28 -7.68 5.42
C SER A 219 3.28 -6.55 5.63
N TYR A 220 2.85 -5.29 5.47
CA TYR A 220 3.70 -4.11 5.64
C TYR A 220 4.15 -3.93 7.08
N VAL A 221 3.25 -4.13 8.06
CA VAL A 221 3.60 -4.14 9.49
C VAL A 221 4.60 -5.26 9.81
N LYS A 222 4.36 -6.49 9.33
CA LYS A 222 5.28 -7.62 9.54
C LYS A 222 6.67 -7.38 8.92
N ILE A 223 6.74 -6.84 7.70
CA ILE A 223 8.01 -6.48 7.04
C ILE A 223 8.72 -5.35 7.79
N ARG A 224 7.99 -4.32 8.23
CA ARG A 224 8.56 -3.21 9.01
C ARG A 224 9.11 -3.70 10.35
N HIS A 225 8.36 -4.54 11.06
CA HIS A 225 8.81 -5.12 12.34
C HIS A 225 10.09 -5.93 12.16
N ARG A 226 10.14 -6.85 11.19
CA ARG A 226 11.36 -7.62 10.87
C ARG A 226 12.57 -6.77 10.51
N LYS A 227 12.38 -5.56 9.97
CA LYS A 227 13.45 -4.58 9.68
C LYS A 227 13.77 -3.63 10.84
N GLN A 228 13.08 -3.74 11.98
CA GLN A 228 13.31 -2.93 13.18
C GLN A 228 13.68 -3.76 14.41
N THR A 229 13.39 -5.07 14.42
CA THR A 229 13.87 -6.01 15.43
C THR A 229 15.40 -6.14 15.34
N ILE A 230 16.08 -5.92 16.46
CA ILE A 230 17.50 -6.24 16.63
C ILE A 230 17.57 -7.68 17.15
N SER A 231 18.09 -8.60 16.34
CA SER A 231 18.25 -10.02 16.69
C SER A 231 19.63 -10.35 17.26
N SER A 232 20.64 -9.58 16.86
CA SER A 232 22.02 -9.67 17.32
C SER A 232 22.73 -8.35 16.99
N ILE A 233 23.82 -8.07 17.70
CA ILE A 233 24.68 -6.93 17.44
C ILE A 233 26.08 -7.20 18.00
N HIS A 234 27.12 -6.55 17.45
CA HIS A 234 28.46 -6.56 18.03
C HIS A 234 28.56 -5.50 19.13
N ASP A 235 29.15 -5.87 20.27
CA ASP A 235 29.51 -4.93 21.34
C ASP A 235 30.87 -4.24 21.09
N GLU A 236 31.33 -3.41 22.04
CA GLU A 236 32.61 -2.69 21.90
C GLU A 236 33.86 -3.59 21.97
N SER A 237 33.73 -4.85 22.41
CA SER A 237 34.78 -5.88 22.35
C SER A 237 34.76 -6.68 21.04
N GLY A 238 33.79 -6.42 20.15
CA GLY A 238 33.57 -7.16 18.91
C GLY A 238 32.77 -8.46 19.07
N ARG A 239 32.47 -8.88 20.31
CA ARG A 239 31.64 -10.05 20.62
C ARG A 239 30.21 -9.83 20.13
N VAL A 240 29.62 -10.87 19.54
CA VAL A 240 28.21 -10.88 19.13
C VAL A 240 27.34 -11.18 20.34
N VAL A 241 26.47 -10.26 20.73
CA VAL A 241 25.40 -10.47 21.71
C VAL A 241 24.06 -10.64 21.00
N SER A 242 23.22 -11.57 21.49
CA SER A 242 21.97 -11.98 20.84
C SER A 242 20.76 -12.02 21.78
N SER A 243 20.95 -12.15 23.09
CA SER A 243 19.83 -12.09 24.04
C SER A 243 19.34 -10.65 24.23
N LEU A 244 18.03 -10.48 24.43
CA LEU A 244 17.44 -9.15 24.65
C LEU A 244 18.04 -8.41 25.86
N PRO A 245 18.34 -9.05 27.01
CA PRO A 245 19.02 -8.38 28.12
C PRO A 245 20.44 -7.91 27.80
N GLU A 246 21.25 -8.73 27.12
CA GLU A 246 22.63 -8.35 26.73
C GLU A 246 22.62 -7.21 25.71
N ILE A 247 21.79 -7.28 24.67
CA ILE A 247 21.62 -6.19 23.68
C ILE A 247 21.15 -4.92 24.39
N GLY A 248 20.23 -5.03 25.36
CA GLY A 248 19.75 -3.91 26.18
C GLY A 248 20.83 -3.27 27.04
N LYS A 249 21.72 -4.08 27.64
CA LYS A 249 22.88 -3.61 28.41
C LYS A 249 23.92 -2.95 27.50
N ALA A 250 24.38 -3.64 26.46
CA ALA A 250 25.37 -3.12 25.52
C ALA A 250 24.92 -1.81 24.85
N ALA A 251 23.62 -1.66 24.56
CA ALA A 251 23.05 -0.39 24.11
C ALA A 251 23.18 0.71 25.18
N SER A 252 22.82 0.39 26.43
CA SER A 252 22.85 1.32 27.57
C SER A 252 24.28 1.83 27.81
N ASP A 253 25.26 0.94 27.79
CA ASP A 253 26.67 1.25 28.04
C ASP A 253 27.24 2.14 26.91
N PHE A 254 27.05 1.73 25.64
CA PHE A 254 27.50 2.50 24.46
C PHE A 254 26.94 3.92 24.40
N TYR A 255 25.63 4.09 24.64
CA TYR A 255 25.02 5.42 24.60
C TYR A 255 25.35 6.26 25.86
N SER A 256 25.49 5.65 27.04
CA SER A 256 25.95 6.38 28.25
C SER A 256 27.38 6.91 28.06
N LYS A 257 28.27 6.10 27.48
CA LYS A 257 29.64 6.49 27.09
C LYS A 257 29.63 7.59 26.02
N LEU A 258 28.75 7.50 25.03
CA LEU A 258 28.60 8.54 24.00
C LEU A 258 28.19 9.91 24.58
N TYR A 259 27.16 9.95 25.43
CA TYR A 259 26.67 11.20 26.02
C TYR A 259 27.46 11.68 27.25
N SER A 260 28.53 10.98 27.64
CA SER A 260 29.46 11.43 28.68
C SER A 260 30.35 12.59 28.23
N VAL A 261 30.93 13.30 29.19
CA VAL A 261 31.82 14.46 28.94
C VAL A 261 33.10 14.00 28.23
N SER A 262 33.57 14.80 27.27
CA SER A 262 34.98 14.81 26.86
C SER A 262 35.61 16.12 27.34
N PRO A 263 36.87 16.12 27.81
CA PRO A 263 37.53 17.33 28.29
C PRO A 263 37.62 18.34 27.14
N SER A 264 36.88 19.44 27.26
CA SER A 264 36.90 20.57 26.33
C SER A 264 37.58 21.74 27.02
N THR A 265 38.85 21.96 26.70
CA THR A 265 39.54 23.20 27.04
C THR A 265 38.97 24.33 26.18
N VAL A 266 38.69 25.48 26.80
CA VAL A 266 38.14 26.64 26.09
C VAL A 266 39.25 27.31 25.29
N SER A 267 39.27 27.05 23.99
CA SER A 267 39.89 27.94 23.01
C SER A 267 38.98 29.14 22.86
N HIS A 268 39.38 30.29 23.43
CA HIS A 268 38.64 31.55 23.31
C HIS A 268 38.60 32.05 21.86
N ASP A 269 39.57 31.63 21.04
CA ASP A 269 39.77 31.96 19.63
C ASP A 269 38.49 31.77 18.79
N ILE A 270 37.77 30.65 18.97
CA ILE A 270 36.54 30.37 18.20
C ILE A 270 35.40 31.33 18.55
N LEU A 271 35.37 31.86 19.78
CA LEU A 271 34.36 32.82 20.23
C LEU A 271 34.64 34.24 19.70
N HIS A 272 35.84 34.54 19.22
CA HIS A 272 36.18 35.85 18.66
C HIS A 272 35.29 36.20 17.45
N PHE A 273 34.99 35.22 16.59
CA PHE A 273 34.21 35.39 15.34
C PHE A 273 32.71 35.67 15.54
N ILE A 274 32.26 35.92 16.78
CA ILE A 274 30.85 35.99 17.16
C ILE A 274 30.51 37.39 17.68
N PRO A 275 29.81 38.21 16.89
CA PRO A 275 29.28 39.50 17.34
C PRO A 275 28.01 39.31 18.18
N SER A 276 27.73 40.27 19.05
CA SER A 276 26.40 40.41 19.65
C SER A 276 25.42 40.91 18.59
N LEU A 277 24.27 40.25 18.44
CA LEU A 277 23.25 40.53 17.41
C LEU A 277 21.80 40.44 17.94
N VAL A 278 21.61 39.88 19.14
CA VAL A 278 20.31 39.81 19.81
C VAL A 278 20.13 41.06 20.65
N THR A 279 19.06 41.81 20.37
CA THR A 279 18.72 43.03 21.13
C THR A 279 17.96 42.72 22.42
N ASP A 280 17.87 43.67 23.34
CA ASP A 280 17.01 43.52 24.52
C ASP A 280 15.52 43.39 24.17
N GLU A 281 15.08 43.98 23.05
CA GLU A 281 13.73 43.80 22.52
C GLU A 281 13.51 42.35 22.02
N ASP A 282 14.50 41.77 21.32
CA ASP A 282 14.48 40.35 20.93
C ASP A 282 14.48 39.43 22.17
N ASN A 283 15.27 39.75 23.20
CA ASN A 283 15.31 39.03 24.48
C ASN A 283 13.98 39.10 25.24
N HIS A 284 13.32 40.26 25.27
CA HIS A 284 12.01 40.43 25.88
C HIS A 284 10.96 39.54 25.19
N LYS A 285 10.88 39.61 23.85
CA LYS A 285 9.98 38.78 23.03
C LYS A 285 10.27 37.29 23.14
N LEU A 286 11.53 36.89 23.38
CA LEU A 286 11.88 35.50 23.69
C LEU A 286 11.32 35.05 25.04
N MET A 287 11.37 35.89 26.08
CA MET A 287 11.16 35.51 27.48
C MET A 287 9.83 35.96 28.12
N GLU A 288 8.95 36.63 27.36
CA GLU A 288 7.55 36.90 27.71
C GLU A 288 6.81 35.62 28.13
N LEU A 289 5.87 35.69 29.08
CA LEU A 289 5.10 34.50 29.50
C LEU A 289 4.12 34.04 28.40
N PRO A 290 4.16 32.77 27.96
CA PRO A 290 3.25 32.29 26.91
C PRO A 290 1.77 32.38 27.30
N GLN A 291 0.94 32.77 26.34
CA GLN A 291 -0.52 32.88 26.47
C GLN A 291 -1.23 31.64 25.91
N GLU A 292 -2.51 31.43 26.25
CA GLU A 292 -3.23 30.19 25.85
C GLU A 292 -3.18 29.96 24.34
N GLU A 293 -3.50 30.98 23.52
CA GLU A 293 -3.50 30.84 22.06
C GLU A 293 -2.12 30.51 21.48
N GLU A 294 -1.02 30.92 22.10
CA GLU A 294 0.33 30.53 21.67
C GLU A 294 0.61 29.04 21.97
N VAL A 295 0.28 28.58 23.18
CA VAL A 295 0.43 27.17 23.57
C VAL A 295 -0.48 26.26 22.74
N LYS A 296 -1.71 26.70 22.48
CA LYS A 296 -2.71 26.07 21.61
C LYS A 296 -2.22 25.99 20.17
N LYS A 297 -1.69 27.09 19.60
CA LYS A 297 -1.03 27.13 18.28
C LYS A 297 0.16 26.16 18.20
N ALA A 298 1.01 26.09 19.23
CA ALA A 298 2.10 25.12 19.30
C ALA A 298 1.58 23.66 19.31
N VAL A 299 0.58 23.34 20.12
CA VAL A 299 -0.08 22.02 20.12
C VAL A 299 -0.68 21.70 18.75
N TRP A 300 -1.36 22.65 18.10
CA TRP A 300 -1.96 22.46 16.78
C TRP A 300 -0.92 22.25 15.67
N ASN A 301 0.22 22.95 15.74
CA ASN A 301 1.36 22.77 14.83
C ASN A 301 2.08 21.42 15.01
N LEU A 302 2.10 20.85 16.22
CA LEU A 302 2.70 19.54 16.47
C LEU A 302 1.89 18.39 15.84
N ASN A 303 2.60 17.37 15.32
CA ASN A 303 2.00 16.22 14.65
C ASN A 303 1.12 15.39 15.62
N PRO A 304 -0.22 15.33 15.43
CA PRO A 304 -1.12 14.64 16.35
C PRO A 304 -1.01 13.11 16.28
N LYS A 305 -0.34 12.56 15.26
CA LYS A 305 -0.07 11.12 15.09
C LYS A 305 1.38 10.75 15.44
N GLY A 306 2.15 11.67 16.04
CA GLY A 306 3.50 11.38 16.52
C GLY A 306 3.54 10.24 17.54
N ALA A 307 4.68 9.55 17.62
CA ALA A 307 4.90 8.57 18.67
C ALA A 307 5.02 9.29 20.04
N PRO A 308 4.38 8.77 21.11
CA PRO A 308 4.44 9.36 22.45
C PRO A 308 5.80 9.14 23.13
N GLY A 309 6.03 9.82 24.25
CA GLY A 309 7.18 9.58 25.13
C GLY A 309 6.91 8.49 26.17
N PRO A 310 7.68 8.46 27.28
CA PRO A 310 7.40 7.63 28.46
C PRO A 310 5.99 7.83 29.04
N ASP A 311 5.41 9.03 28.89
CA ASP A 311 4.03 9.35 29.26
C ASP A 311 3.02 8.39 28.59
N GLY A 312 3.22 8.09 27.31
CA GLY A 312 2.33 7.33 26.45
C GLY A 312 1.26 8.18 25.74
N PHE A 313 1.19 9.49 25.99
CA PHE A 313 0.19 10.40 25.42
C PHE A 313 0.69 11.06 24.13
N ASN A 314 -0.22 11.26 23.17
CA ASN A 314 0.12 11.82 21.86
C ASN A 314 -0.71 13.09 21.57
N GLY A 315 -0.33 13.86 20.55
CA GLY A 315 -0.99 15.12 20.23
C GLY A 315 -2.46 15.01 19.79
N LYS A 316 -2.99 13.81 19.54
CA LYS A 316 -4.43 13.59 19.31
C LYS A 316 -5.23 13.66 20.60
N PHE A 317 -4.66 13.24 21.74
CA PHE A 317 -5.26 13.39 23.07
C PHE A 317 -5.45 14.87 23.40
N PHE A 318 -4.35 15.64 23.44
CA PHE A 318 -4.36 17.06 23.77
C PHE A 318 -5.28 17.91 22.88
N LYS A 319 -5.35 17.62 21.57
CA LYS A 319 -6.29 18.33 20.65
C LYS A 319 -7.76 17.96 20.84
N LYS A 320 -8.08 16.78 21.39
CA LYS A 320 -9.49 16.39 21.66
C LYS A 320 -9.94 16.86 23.04
N CYS A 321 -9.06 16.80 24.04
CA CYS A 321 -9.37 17.09 25.44
C CYS A 321 -8.94 18.50 25.87
N TRP A 322 -8.72 19.44 24.94
CA TRP A 322 -8.21 20.79 25.23
C TRP A 322 -9.03 21.51 26.31
N HIS A 323 -10.36 21.42 26.23
CA HIS A 323 -11.31 21.99 27.20
C HIS A 323 -11.21 21.40 28.63
N ILE A 324 -10.46 20.30 28.81
CA ILE A 324 -10.19 19.68 30.12
C ILE A 324 -8.74 19.96 30.55
N VAL A 325 -7.77 19.82 29.65
CA VAL A 325 -6.33 19.80 29.98
C VAL A 325 -5.56 21.08 29.63
N GLY A 326 -6.18 22.03 28.92
CA GLY A 326 -5.53 23.22 28.35
C GLY A 326 -4.99 24.19 29.40
N SER A 327 -5.74 24.43 30.48
CA SER A 327 -5.37 25.34 31.57
C SER A 327 -4.22 24.81 32.43
N ASP A 328 -4.23 23.50 32.76
CA ASP A 328 -3.09 22.83 33.40
C ASP A 328 -1.83 22.83 32.50
N LEU A 329 -2.02 22.65 31.18
CA LEU A 329 -0.93 22.71 30.20
C LEU A 329 -0.34 24.12 30.08
N LEU A 330 -1.16 25.17 30.06
CA LEU A 330 -0.71 26.56 30.04
C LEU A 330 0.17 26.86 31.26
N LYS A 331 -0.30 26.54 32.47
CA LYS A 331 0.46 26.71 33.72
C LYS A 331 1.79 25.96 33.69
N ALA A 332 1.81 24.71 33.20
CA ALA A 332 3.03 23.92 33.06
C ALA A 332 4.03 24.50 32.04
N VAL A 333 3.57 25.18 30.98
CA VAL A 333 4.43 25.89 30.03
C VAL A 333 4.95 27.21 30.63
N GLN A 334 4.12 27.94 31.36
CA GLN A 334 4.51 29.20 32.01
C GLN A 334 5.60 28.96 33.09
N GLU A 335 5.48 27.93 33.93
CA GLU A 335 6.55 27.55 34.88
C GLU A 335 7.89 27.25 34.21
N PHE A 336 7.87 26.64 33.02
CA PHE A 336 9.08 26.37 32.25
C PHE A 336 9.73 27.67 31.73
N PHE A 337 8.95 28.67 31.32
CA PHE A 337 9.45 30.00 30.94
C PHE A 337 9.90 30.87 32.14
N LEU A 338 9.40 30.57 33.35
CA LEU A 338 9.92 31.12 34.60
C LEU A 338 11.27 30.49 35.02
N GLY A 339 11.73 29.43 34.35
CA GLY A 339 13.03 28.79 34.63
C GLY A 339 13.01 27.79 35.79
N ILE A 340 11.82 27.38 36.25
CA ILE A 340 11.63 26.43 37.36
C ILE A 340 12.22 25.05 37.00
N SER A 341 12.82 24.37 37.97
CA SER A 341 13.50 23.07 37.80
C SER A 341 12.56 21.99 37.25
N ILE A 342 12.86 21.48 36.06
CA ILE A 342 11.93 20.61 35.30
C ILE A 342 11.81 19.23 35.96
N PRO A 343 10.59 18.75 36.28
CA PRO A 343 10.41 17.43 36.90
C PRO A 343 10.87 16.27 36.01
N LYS A 344 11.57 15.28 36.59
CA LYS A 344 12.06 14.07 35.88
C LYS A 344 10.97 13.38 35.04
N ALA A 345 9.73 13.39 35.52
CA ALA A 345 8.58 12.82 34.80
C ALA A 345 8.28 13.51 33.46
N LEU A 346 8.48 14.83 33.36
CA LEU A 346 8.28 15.63 32.15
C LEU A 346 9.46 15.52 31.19
N SER A 347 10.69 15.54 31.70
CA SER A 347 11.93 15.55 30.92
C SER A 347 12.42 14.18 30.43
N SER A 348 11.91 13.09 31.00
CA SER A 348 12.23 11.71 30.56
C SER A 348 11.87 11.47 29.09
N SER A 349 12.77 10.81 28.35
CA SER A 349 12.62 10.54 26.92
C SER A 349 13.12 9.15 26.53
N LEU A 350 12.51 8.51 25.52
CA LEU A 350 12.95 7.20 25.00
C LEU A 350 13.78 7.35 23.72
N ILE A 351 15.00 6.82 23.67
CA ILE A 351 15.77 6.69 22.44
C ILE A 351 15.27 5.48 21.65
N VAL A 352 14.71 5.70 20.46
CA VAL A 352 14.38 4.64 19.50
C VAL A 352 15.50 4.52 18.47
N LEU A 353 16.02 3.31 18.31
CA LEU A 353 17.06 3.00 17.34
C LEU A 353 16.44 2.75 15.95
N ILE A 354 16.85 3.54 14.95
CA ILE A 354 16.43 3.36 13.55
C ILE A 354 17.64 2.96 12.70
N PRO A 355 17.65 1.80 12.02
CA PRO A 355 18.76 1.41 11.14
C PRO A 355 19.03 2.44 10.03
N LYS A 356 20.30 2.82 9.85
CA LYS A 356 20.78 3.65 8.72
C LYS A 356 21.01 2.80 7.47
N VAL A 357 21.47 1.56 7.67
CA VAL A 357 21.82 0.58 6.64
C VAL A 357 20.90 -0.64 6.70
N PRO A 358 20.73 -1.42 5.62
CA PRO A 358 20.19 -2.77 5.73
C PRO A 358 21.15 -3.63 6.58
N ASN A 359 20.59 -4.46 7.46
CA ASN A 359 21.33 -5.39 8.33
C ASN A 359 22.45 -4.68 9.14
N PRO A 360 22.10 -3.82 10.12
CA PRO A 360 23.09 -3.14 10.97
C PRO A 360 23.84 -4.14 11.86
N PHE A 361 25.16 -3.96 12.02
CA PHE A 361 26.02 -4.84 12.83
C PHE A 361 26.46 -4.20 14.15
N SER A 362 26.47 -2.86 14.24
CA SER A 362 26.96 -2.09 15.39
C SER A 362 25.94 -1.05 15.85
N PHE A 363 26.05 -0.55 17.10
CA PHE A 363 25.24 0.61 17.53
C PHE A 363 25.56 1.90 16.77
N GLY A 364 26.69 1.97 16.06
CA GLY A 364 27.03 3.03 15.11
C GLY A 364 26.11 3.07 13.88
N ASP A 365 25.56 1.92 13.47
CA ASP A 365 24.68 1.77 12.31
C ASP A 365 23.24 2.23 12.56
N PHE A 366 22.88 2.55 13.80
CA PHE A 366 21.57 3.08 14.16
C PHE A 366 21.61 4.60 14.30
N ARG A 367 20.50 5.25 13.96
CA ARG A 367 20.21 6.66 14.25
C ARG A 367 19.35 6.74 15.52
N PRO A 368 19.81 7.38 16.62
CA PRO A 368 19.03 7.54 17.83
C PRO A 368 17.97 8.63 17.64
N ILE A 369 16.69 8.28 17.76
CA ILE A 369 15.58 9.26 17.74
C ILE A 369 14.98 9.40 19.13
N CYS A 370 14.98 10.61 19.66
CA CYS A 370 14.49 10.95 20.99
C CYS A 370 12.97 11.13 20.99
N LEU A 371 12.25 10.22 21.65
CA LEU A 371 10.83 10.33 21.95
C LEU A 371 10.63 10.94 23.34
N SER A 372 10.77 12.27 23.41
CA SER A 372 10.31 13.06 24.56
C SER A 372 8.78 13.08 24.66
N ASN A 373 8.27 13.26 25.87
CA ASN A 373 6.84 13.46 26.18
C ASN A 373 6.20 14.57 25.33
N PHE A 374 4.89 14.50 25.09
CA PHE A 374 4.24 15.50 24.23
C PHE A 374 4.28 16.91 24.86
N VAL A 375 4.10 17.01 26.18
CA VAL A 375 4.16 18.28 26.92
C VAL A 375 5.55 18.94 26.80
N SER A 376 6.64 18.17 26.96
CA SER A 376 8.00 18.70 26.82
C SER A 376 8.23 19.27 25.41
N LYS A 377 7.68 18.62 24.37
CA LYS A 377 7.70 19.11 22.99
C LYS A 377 6.83 20.35 22.75
N VAL A 378 5.84 20.66 23.60
CA VAL A 378 5.10 21.93 23.55
C VAL A 378 6.00 23.05 24.06
N CYS A 379 6.62 22.88 25.23
CA CYS A 379 7.53 23.87 25.81
C CYS A 379 8.67 24.24 24.85
N THR A 380 9.34 23.23 24.26
CA THR A 380 10.42 23.46 23.29
C THR A 380 9.91 23.95 21.94
N LYS A 381 8.66 23.65 21.54
CA LYS A 381 8.04 24.22 20.32
C LYS A 381 7.74 25.70 20.44
N VAL A 382 7.28 26.20 21.61
CA VAL A 382 7.05 27.64 21.82
C VAL A 382 8.37 28.41 21.70
N LEU A 383 9.42 27.98 22.43
CA LEU A 383 10.77 28.55 22.29
C LEU A 383 11.27 28.50 20.84
N ALA A 384 11.10 27.37 20.15
CA ALA A 384 11.55 27.21 18.77
C ALA A 384 10.80 28.14 17.79
N ASP A 385 9.48 28.32 17.95
CA ASP A 385 8.71 29.22 17.09
C ASP A 385 9.11 30.68 17.29
N ARG A 386 9.31 31.13 18.54
CA ARG A 386 9.84 32.48 18.84
C ARG A 386 11.25 32.69 18.29
N LEU A 387 12.19 31.78 18.62
CA LEU A 387 13.57 31.83 18.14
C LEU A 387 13.67 31.86 16.60
N SER A 388 12.77 31.17 15.90
CA SER A 388 12.73 31.14 14.44
C SER A 388 12.37 32.46 13.75
N LEU A 389 12.00 33.50 14.50
CA LEU A 389 11.85 34.88 14.01
C LEU A 389 13.18 35.64 14.02
N ILE A 390 14.09 35.28 14.93
CA ILE A 390 15.37 35.97 15.17
C ILE A 390 16.51 35.31 14.39
N LEU A 391 16.45 33.99 14.15
CA LEU A 391 17.46 33.26 13.36
C LEU A 391 17.88 33.93 12.03
N PRO A 392 17.00 34.57 11.23
CA PRO A 392 17.40 35.29 10.01
C PRO A 392 18.36 36.48 10.24
N LYS A 393 18.41 37.06 11.45
CA LYS A 393 19.41 38.08 11.84
C LYS A 393 20.79 37.47 12.12
N ILE A 394 20.82 36.21 12.57
CA ILE A 394 22.01 35.57 13.17
C ILE A 394 22.73 34.64 12.19
N ILE A 395 21.98 33.81 11.45
CA ILE A 395 22.52 32.68 10.68
C ILE A 395 23.01 33.13 9.29
N SER A 396 24.25 32.78 8.96
CA SER A 396 24.88 33.12 7.67
C SER A 396 24.11 32.56 6.47
N PRO A 397 24.04 33.27 5.32
CA PRO A 397 23.25 32.86 4.17
C PRO A 397 23.72 31.53 3.53
N GLU A 398 24.95 31.12 3.79
CA GLU A 398 25.55 29.83 3.43
C GLU A 398 25.03 28.64 4.28
N GLN A 399 24.25 28.86 5.34
CA GLN A 399 23.56 27.82 6.10
C GLN A 399 22.05 27.84 5.80
N ILE A 400 21.55 26.78 5.19
CA ILE A 400 20.12 26.62 4.87
C ILE A 400 19.43 25.48 5.65
N GLY A 401 20.20 24.68 6.41
CA GLY A 401 19.66 23.62 7.26
C GLY A 401 18.68 24.19 8.28
N PHE A 402 17.47 23.64 8.31
CA PHE A 402 16.35 24.03 9.20
C PHE A 402 15.84 25.48 9.08
N MET A 403 16.42 26.32 8.22
CA MET A 403 15.98 27.70 8.00
C MET A 403 14.67 27.76 7.19
N LYS A 404 13.79 28.69 7.54
CA LYS A 404 12.56 28.96 6.78
C LYS A 404 12.91 29.57 5.42
N ASN A 405 12.08 29.28 4.41
CA ASN A 405 12.11 29.86 3.06
C ASN A 405 13.43 29.72 2.26
N LYS A 406 14.36 28.84 2.69
CA LYS A 406 15.54 28.46 1.90
C LYS A 406 15.25 27.18 1.09
N ASP A 407 15.78 27.09 -0.14
CA ASP A 407 15.59 25.93 -1.02
C ASP A 407 16.86 25.07 -1.07
N MET A 408 16.76 23.78 -0.72
CA MET A 408 17.91 22.87 -0.73
C MET A 408 18.52 22.65 -2.11
N VAL A 409 17.77 22.94 -3.17
CA VAL A 409 18.26 22.81 -4.56
C VAL A 409 19.35 23.84 -4.87
N ASP A 410 19.33 25.02 -4.23
CA ASP A 410 20.31 26.09 -4.47
C ASP A 410 21.74 25.63 -4.17
N HIS A 411 21.95 24.92 -3.05
CA HIS A 411 23.27 24.39 -2.70
C HIS A 411 23.74 23.30 -3.65
N ILE A 412 22.83 22.49 -4.19
CA ILE A 412 23.16 21.47 -5.19
C ILE A 412 23.59 22.14 -6.50
N LEU A 413 22.90 23.20 -6.92
CA LEU A 413 23.24 23.97 -8.12
C LEU A 413 24.58 24.71 -7.96
N ILE A 414 24.82 25.38 -6.82
CA ILE A 414 26.12 26.03 -6.54
C ILE A 414 27.25 24.98 -6.55
N ALA A 415 27.10 23.86 -5.85
CA ALA A 415 28.10 22.80 -5.82
C ALA A 415 28.40 22.22 -7.23
N GLN A 416 27.37 22.11 -8.08
CA GLN A 416 27.53 21.66 -9.46
C GLN A 416 28.27 22.70 -10.35
N GLU A 417 28.07 24.00 -10.14
CA GLU A 417 28.85 25.07 -10.80
C GLU A 417 30.32 25.12 -10.34
N MET A 418 30.56 24.83 -9.06
CA MET A 418 31.91 24.68 -8.50
C MET A 418 32.60 23.45 -9.13
N VAL A 419 31.94 22.28 -9.17
CA VAL A 419 32.46 21.06 -9.83
C VAL A 419 32.75 21.27 -11.33
N HIS A 420 31.93 22.05 -12.05
CA HIS A 420 32.25 22.46 -13.43
C HIS A 420 33.58 23.24 -13.51
N SER A 421 33.83 24.10 -12.51
CA SER A 421 34.97 25.02 -12.42
C SER A 421 36.24 24.42 -11.79
N LEU A 422 36.19 23.19 -11.26
CA LEU A 422 37.28 22.53 -10.51
C LEU A 422 38.62 22.43 -11.27
N ASN A 423 38.59 22.37 -12.60
CA ASN A 423 39.80 22.33 -13.45
C ASN A 423 40.21 23.70 -14.02
N LYS A 424 39.72 24.84 -13.51
CA LYS A 424 40.25 26.14 -13.91
C LYS A 424 41.73 26.24 -13.51
N LYS A 425 42.55 26.85 -14.38
CA LYS A 425 43.98 27.09 -14.12
C LYS A 425 44.12 28.12 -13.00
N VAL A 426 44.70 27.74 -11.86
CA VAL A 426 45.07 28.64 -10.75
C VAL A 426 46.26 28.04 -9.98
N ARG A 427 47.14 28.89 -9.42
CA ARG A 427 48.20 28.47 -8.49
C ARG A 427 47.58 27.70 -7.32
N GLY A 428 48.18 26.59 -6.89
CA GLY A 428 47.64 25.69 -5.85
C GLY A 428 46.46 24.80 -6.30
N SER A 429 45.81 25.08 -7.42
CA SER A 429 44.56 24.46 -7.90
C SER A 429 43.35 24.65 -6.96
N ASN A 430 42.15 24.48 -7.52
CA ASN A 430 40.90 24.49 -6.77
C ASN A 430 40.67 23.15 -6.04
N VAL A 431 40.15 23.22 -4.80
CA VAL A 431 39.83 22.07 -3.95
C VAL A 431 38.44 22.25 -3.34
N MET A 432 37.61 21.23 -3.42
CA MET A 432 36.34 21.12 -2.69
C MET A 432 36.49 20.05 -1.62
N VAL A 433 36.26 20.41 -0.36
CA VAL A 433 36.28 19.46 0.78
C VAL A 433 34.85 19.21 1.24
N LYS A 434 34.49 17.93 1.42
CA LYS A 434 33.25 17.48 2.04
C LYS A 434 33.57 16.98 3.45
N LEU A 435 32.91 17.52 4.46
CA LEU A 435 33.05 17.07 5.86
C LEU A 435 31.78 16.30 6.30
N ASP A 436 31.97 15.20 7.03
CA ASP A 436 30.94 14.48 7.79
C ASP A 436 31.27 14.63 9.28
N MET A 437 30.34 15.19 10.07
CA MET A 437 30.53 15.38 11.51
C MET A 437 30.08 14.14 12.28
N ALA A 438 31.04 13.41 12.88
CA ALA A 438 30.79 12.12 13.52
C ALA A 438 29.86 12.27 14.74
N LYS A 439 28.59 11.88 14.55
CA LYS A 439 27.52 12.00 15.56
C LYS A 439 27.30 13.47 15.99
N ALA A 440 27.22 14.37 15.03
CA ALA A 440 27.16 15.83 15.20
C ALA A 440 26.21 16.33 16.31
N PHE A 441 25.00 15.79 16.38
CA PHE A 441 23.98 16.12 17.39
C PHE A 441 24.30 15.53 18.78
N ASP A 442 24.90 14.33 18.82
CA ASP A 442 25.11 13.58 20.07
C ASP A 442 26.35 14.08 20.84
N LYS A 443 27.34 14.67 20.14
CA LYS A 443 28.63 15.12 20.71
C LYS A 443 28.71 16.60 21.10
N LEU A 444 27.76 17.44 20.67
CA LEU A 444 27.85 18.90 20.83
C LEU A 444 27.92 19.32 22.32
N SER A 445 28.96 20.08 22.70
CA SER A 445 29.19 20.51 24.08
C SER A 445 28.14 21.50 24.57
N TRP A 446 27.57 21.26 25.76
CA TRP A 446 26.60 22.19 26.37
C TRP A 446 27.25 23.49 26.82
N LYS A 447 28.51 23.45 27.30
CA LYS A 447 29.26 24.67 27.63
C LYS A 447 29.44 25.54 26.37
N PHE A 448 29.83 24.93 25.25
CA PHE A 448 29.92 25.64 23.97
C PHE A 448 28.57 26.27 23.58
N ILE A 449 27.44 25.56 23.69
CA ILE A 449 26.11 26.17 23.43
C ILE A 449 25.86 27.39 24.35
N ALA A 450 26.22 27.33 25.64
CA ALA A 450 26.08 28.47 26.55
C ALA A 450 26.97 29.66 26.14
N ASP A 451 28.26 29.40 25.88
CA ASP A 451 29.24 30.41 25.48
C ASP A 451 28.84 31.10 24.16
N ILE A 452 28.36 30.32 23.18
CA ILE A 452 27.84 30.81 21.89
C ILE A 452 26.61 31.72 22.09
N LEU A 453 25.62 31.28 22.88
CA LEU A 453 24.41 32.08 23.12
C LEU A 453 24.74 33.38 23.87
N ASN A 454 25.60 33.32 24.88
CA ASN A 454 26.06 34.49 25.61
C ASN A 454 26.76 35.51 24.66
N ARG A 455 27.62 35.02 23.76
CA ARG A 455 28.34 35.86 22.79
C ARG A 455 27.47 36.48 21.69
N PHE A 456 26.32 35.88 21.37
CA PHE A 456 25.32 36.49 20.48
C PHE A 456 24.41 37.53 21.15
N GLY A 457 24.48 37.70 22.48
CA GLY A 457 23.63 38.64 23.24
C GLY A 457 22.34 38.03 23.79
N PHE A 458 22.19 36.70 23.84
CA PHE A 458 21.02 36.11 24.49
C PHE A 458 21.07 36.30 26.02
N SER A 459 19.96 36.74 26.60
CA SER A 459 19.85 37.04 28.03
C SER A 459 20.14 35.83 28.94
N PRO A 460 20.70 36.04 30.15
CA PRO A 460 20.97 34.96 31.10
C PRO A 460 19.74 34.11 31.44
N LYS A 461 18.54 34.72 31.49
CA LYS A 461 17.27 34.01 31.72
C LYS A 461 16.95 33.03 30.59
N PHE A 462 17.17 33.41 29.33
CA PHE A 462 17.00 32.51 28.19
C PHE A 462 18.01 31.36 28.25
N ILE A 463 19.29 31.66 28.48
CA ILE A 463 20.36 30.65 28.57
C ILE A 463 20.06 29.64 29.70
N HIS A 464 19.60 30.10 30.87
CA HIS A 464 19.17 29.25 31.98
C HIS A 464 18.05 28.28 31.58
N VAL A 465 16.99 28.75 30.90
CA VAL A 465 15.90 27.89 30.43
C VAL A 465 16.38 26.84 29.41
N ILE A 466 17.29 27.22 28.50
CA ILE A 466 17.92 26.26 27.57
C ILE A 466 18.73 25.20 28.34
N MET A 467 19.57 25.60 29.28
CA MET A 467 20.43 24.69 30.03
C MET A 467 19.64 23.77 30.97
N ASN A 468 18.63 24.28 31.67
CA ASN A 468 17.69 23.49 32.48
C ASN A 468 16.99 22.42 31.62
N ASN A 469 16.51 22.76 30.43
CA ASN A 469 15.91 21.80 29.48
C ASN A 469 16.88 20.70 29.01
N LEU A 470 18.17 21.01 28.87
CA LEU A 470 19.20 20.03 28.50
C LEU A 470 19.57 19.15 29.70
N GLN A 471 20.04 19.76 30.79
CA GLN A 471 20.56 19.10 32.00
C GLN A 471 19.52 18.26 32.74
N SER A 472 18.27 18.71 32.82
CA SER A 472 17.18 17.97 33.48
C SER A 472 16.68 16.75 32.68
N THR A 473 17.21 16.48 31.47
CA THR A 473 16.79 15.36 30.62
C THR A 473 17.25 14.00 31.18
N PHE A 474 16.37 13.00 31.16
CA PHE A 474 16.70 11.60 31.42
C PHE A 474 16.40 10.73 30.19
N LEU A 475 17.24 9.73 29.94
CA LEU A 475 17.22 8.90 28.73
C LEU A 475 17.18 7.40 29.07
N SER A 476 16.30 6.67 28.37
CA SER A 476 16.25 5.20 28.30
C SER A 476 16.21 4.75 26.85
N ILE A 477 16.75 3.58 26.53
CA ILE A 477 16.86 3.08 25.15
C ILE A 477 15.81 2.01 24.89
N LEU A 478 15.04 2.17 23.82
CA LEU A 478 13.96 1.24 23.46
C LEU A 478 14.48 0.14 22.53
N VAL A 479 14.88 -1.00 23.09
CA VAL A 479 15.29 -2.20 22.35
C VAL A 479 14.09 -3.13 22.21
N ASN A 480 13.72 -3.48 20.97
CA ASN A 480 12.59 -4.37 20.62
C ASN A 480 11.22 -4.06 21.27
N GLY A 481 11.06 -2.89 21.90
CA GLY A 481 9.84 -2.44 22.58
C GLY A 481 9.93 -2.33 24.11
N VAL A 482 11.04 -2.79 24.71
CA VAL A 482 11.37 -2.69 26.14
C VAL A 482 12.36 -1.53 26.37
N PRO A 483 12.17 -0.69 27.40
CA PRO A 483 13.16 0.34 27.76
C PRO A 483 14.29 -0.25 28.61
N HIS A 484 15.54 0.05 28.27
CA HIS A 484 16.75 -0.33 29.00
C HIS A 484 17.55 0.92 29.40
N GLY A 485 18.20 0.87 30.56
CA GLY A 485 18.95 1.99 31.14
C GLY A 485 18.07 3.17 31.59
N PHE A 486 18.61 4.01 32.47
CA PHE A 486 18.00 5.29 32.85
C PHE A 486 19.11 6.25 33.33
N PHE A 487 19.61 7.10 32.42
CA PHE A 487 20.79 7.95 32.66
C PHE A 487 20.55 9.40 32.22
N GLN A 488 21.35 10.33 32.74
CA GLN A 488 21.40 11.70 32.26
C GLN A 488 22.53 11.85 31.23
N PRO A 489 22.27 12.49 30.07
CA PRO A 489 23.35 12.94 29.20
C PRO A 489 24.14 14.07 29.88
N LYS A 490 25.39 14.28 29.46
CA LYS A 490 26.21 15.44 29.85
C LYS A 490 26.63 16.31 28.65
N ARG A 491 26.20 15.93 27.44
CA ARG A 491 26.37 16.65 26.17
C ARG A 491 25.32 16.21 25.14
N GLY A 492 25.28 16.92 24.01
CA GLY A 492 24.42 16.59 22.87
C GLY A 492 22.99 17.14 22.98
N VAL A 493 22.30 17.21 21.84
CA VAL A 493 20.95 17.80 21.72
C VAL A 493 19.92 16.78 21.25
N LYS A 494 18.72 16.82 21.83
CA LYS A 494 17.65 15.82 21.66
C LYS A 494 17.20 15.69 20.21
N GLN A 495 17.69 14.70 19.47
CA GLN A 495 17.35 14.51 18.06
C GLN A 495 15.89 14.05 17.88
N GLY A 496 15.02 14.95 17.43
CA GLY A 496 13.56 14.74 17.34
C GLY A 496 12.75 15.68 18.23
N ASP A 497 13.41 16.54 19.01
CA ASP A 497 12.83 17.71 19.66
C ASP A 497 12.78 18.93 18.70
N PRO A 498 11.77 19.83 18.78
CA PRO A 498 11.67 21.03 17.95
C PRO A 498 12.79 22.07 18.07
N LEU A 499 13.47 22.17 19.22
CA LEU A 499 14.42 23.25 19.53
C LEU A 499 15.88 22.86 19.24
N SER A 500 16.22 21.57 19.41
CA SER A 500 17.54 21.01 19.11
C SER A 500 18.14 21.40 17.74
N PRO A 501 17.37 21.47 16.62
CA PRO A 501 17.92 21.87 15.32
C PRO A 501 18.40 23.32 15.29
N PHE A 502 17.76 24.22 16.04
CA PHE A 502 18.12 25.64 16.11
C PHE A 502 19.33 25.87 17.01
N LEU A 503 19.41 25.18 18.15
CA LEU A 503 20.62 25.15 18.99
C LEU A 503 21.83 24.59 18.23
N PHE A 504 21.62 23.60 17.35
CA PHE A 504 22.67 23.04 16.51
C PHE A 504 23.22 24.07 15.49
N ILE A 505 22.35 24.73 14.71
CA ILE A 505 22.84 25.70 13.70
C ILE A 505 23.42 26.97 14.35
N LEU A 506 22.92 27.42 15.51
CA LEU A 506 23.54 28.50 16.27
C LEU A 506 24.96 28.15 16.71
N ALA A 507 25.21 26.92 17.17
CA ALA A 507 26.56 26.46 17.49
C ALA A 507 27.47 26.30 16.25
N SER A 508 26.91 25.84 15.12
CA SER A 508 27.64 25.72 13.85
C SER A 508 27.85 27.07 13.12
N GLU A 509 27.16 28.13 13.53
CA GLU A 509 27.38 29.49 13.00
C GLU A 509 28.81 29.98 13.28
N ALA A 510 29.41 29.57 14.40
CA ALA A 510 30.82 29.83 14.72
C ALA A 510 31.80 29.23 13.69
N PHE A 511 31.47 28.05 13.12
CA PHE A 511 32.24 27.47 12.02
C PHE A 511 32.14 28.35 10.76
N SER A 512 30.91 28.73 10.42
CA SER A 512 30.54 29.49 9.23
C SER A 512 31.21 30.88 9.21
N ARG A 513 31.21 31.56 10.37
CA ARG A 513 31.86 32.87 10.55
C ARG A 513 33.38 32.76 10.63
N GLY A 514 33.92 31.80 11.36
CA GLY A 514 35.36 31.60 11.47
C GLY A 514 36.03 31.28 10.13
N ILE A 515 35.44 30.40 9.32
CA ILE A 515 36.01 30.07 8.00
C ILE A 515 35.91 31.23 7.01
N LYS A 516 34.84 32.04 7.10
CA LYS A 516 34.67 33.25 6.30
C LYS A 516 35.71 34.31 6.67
N TRP A 517 35.86 34.62 7.96
CA TRP A 517 36.90 35.52 8.47
C TRP A 517 38.30 35.10 8.03
N HIS A 518 38.64 33.80 8.14
CA HIS A 518 39.93 33.28 7.71
C HIS A 518 40.17 33.41 6.19
N MET A 519 39.12 33.39 5.38
CA MET A 519 39.18 33.57 3.92
C MET A 519 39.18 35.03 3.47
N GLU A 520 38.60 35.94 4.25
CA GLU A 520 38.63 37.38 4.02
C GLU A 520 40.01 37.95 4.37
N HIS A 521 40.59 37.50 5.49
CA HIS A 521 41.94 37.88 5.94
C HIS A 521 43.07 37.09 5.22
N GLY A 522 42.77 36.43 4.10
CA GLY A 522 43.74 35.72 3.24
C GLY A 522 44.46 34.51 3.85
N SER A 523 44.24 34.20 5.14
CA SER A 523 44.90 33.12 5.87
C SER A 523 44.55 31.71 5.34
N ILE A 524 43.34 31.56 4.81
CA ILE A 524 42.90 30.44 3.95
C ILE A 524 42.61 31.04 2.58
N LYS A 525 43.22 30.51 1.52
CA LYS A 525 43.02 31.03 0.16
C LYS A 525 41.71 30.52 -0.44
N GLN A 526 40.92 31.47 -0.96
CA GLN A 526 39.60 31.23 -1.53
C GLN A 526 39.64 30.38 -2.82
N TYR A 527 38.50 29.75 -3.15
CA TYR A 527 38.31 29.00 -4.38
C TYR A 527 38.20 29.93 -5.61
N TRP A 528 38.98 29.68 -6.66
CA TRP A 528 39.05 30.57 -7.81
C TRP A 528 37.97 30.27 -8.86
N MET A 529 36.96 31.14 -8.93
CA MET A 529 35.91 31.06 -9.95
C MET A 529 36.18 31.93 -11.19
N GLY A 530 37.15 32.84 -11.15
CA GLY A 530 37.44 33.84 -12.17
C GLY A 530 37.35 35.26 -11.62
N SER A 531 37.63 36.26 -12.45
CA SER A 531 37.76 37.68 -12.08
C SER A 531 36.41 38.39 -11.82
N PHE A 532 35.52 37.77 -11.04
CA PHE A 532 34.21 38.32 -10.69
C PHE A 532 34.02 38.23 -9.17
N GLY A 533 33.66 39.34 -8.53
CA GLY A 533 33.75 39.56 -7.07
C GLY A 533 32.72 38.83 -6.20
N TYR A 534 32.46 37.54 -6.45
CA TYR A 534 31.51 36.74 -5.67
C TYR A 534 32.12 35.39 -5.25
N SER A 535 32.78 35.37 -4.10
CA SER A 535 33.38 34.19 -3.47
C SER A 535 32.38 33.47 -2.57
N ILE A 536 32.26 32.14 -2.69
CA ILE A 536 31.51 31.30 -1.76
C ILE A 536 32.51 30.43 -1.00
N SER A 537 32.57 30.58 0.33
CA SER A 537 33.50 29.86 1.19
C SER A 537 33.06 28.42 1.48
N HIS A 538 31.76 28.22 1.72
CA HIS A 538 31.17 26.94 2.11
C HIS A 538 29.67 26.88 1.80
N LEU A 539 29.07 25.69 2.00
CA LEU A 539 27.64 25.42 1.92
C LEU A 539 27.25 24.47 3.06
N GLY A 540 26.47 24.96 4.01
CA GLY A 540 25.93 24.19 5.13
C GLY A 540 24.50 23.72 4.90
N PHE A 541 24.26 22.42 5.11
CA PHE A 541 22.94 21.85 5.30
C PHE A 541 22.93 21.08 6.62
N ALA A 542 22.77 21.79 7.74
CA ALA A 542 22.97 21.26 9.08
C ALA A 542 24.36 20.64 9.25
N ASP A 543 24.47 19.32 9.37
CA ASP A 543 25.71 18.56 9.54
C ASP A 543 26.41 18.15 8.22
N ASP A 544 25.75 18.29 7.06
CA ASP A 544 26.38 18.15 5.73
C ASP A 544 27.08 19.47 5.34
N LEU A 545 28.43 19.49 5.30
CA LEU A 545 29.25 20.64 4.93
C LEU A 545 30.04 20.39 3.64
N LEU A 546 29.93 21.30 2.66
CA LEU A 546 30.89 21.47 1.57
C LEU A 546 31.67 22.76 1.76
N ILE A 547 32.97 22.75 1.46
CA ILE A 547 33.89 23.87 1.65
C ILE A 547 34.72 24.04 0.38
N PHE A 548 34.90 25.28 -0.08
CA PHE A 548 35.60 25.62 -1.31
C PHE A 548 36.84 26.44 -1.00
N LEU A 549 38.03 25.89 -1.28
CA LEU A 549 39.31 26.56 -1.02
C LEU A 549 40.35 26.27 -2.11
N ASN A 550 41.51 26.90 -1.98
CA ASN A 550 42.68 26.67 -2.81
C ASN A 550 43.63 25.64 -2.18
N GLY A 551 44.18 24.73 -3.01
CA GLY A 551 45.06 23.63 -2.61
C GLY A 551 46.52 24.00 -2.32
N GLU A 552 46.84 25.27 -2.10
CA GLU A 552 48.16 25.70 -1.64
C GLU A 552 48.44 25.21 -0.20
N ALA A 553 49.63 24.64 0.04
CA ALA A 553 49.96 23.98 1.31
C ALA A 553 49.73 24.84 2.56
N ARG A 554 50.10 26.14 2.52
CA ARG A 554 49.88 27.08 3.64
C ARG A 554 48.38 27.27 3.95
N SER A 555 47.55 27.33 2.91
CA SER A 555 46.08 27.41 3.03
C SER A 555 45.51 26.15 3.69
N LEU A 556 45.94 24.97 3.23
CA LEU A 556 45.51 23.67 3.76
C LEU A 556 45.93 23.45 5.23
N VAL A 557 47.15 23.85 5.60
CA VAL A 557 47.64 23.76 6.98
C VAL A 557 46.86 24.70 7.90
N ASN A 558 46.60 25.94 7.48
CA ASN A 558 45.79 26.89 8.26
C ASN A 558 44.34 26.41 8.40
N PHE A 559 43.75 25.85 7.34
CA PHE A 559 42.44 25.21 7.39
C PHE A 559 42.41 24.04 8.39
N ASN A 560 43.38 23.12 8.35
CA ASN A 560 43.43 22.02 9.32
C ASN A 560 43.65 22.52 10.77
N LYS A 561 44.44 23.58 11.00
CA LYS A 561 44.53 24.24 12.31
C LYS A 561 43.16 24.72 12.80
N PHE A 562 42.40 25.44 11.96
CA PHE A 562 41.04 25.88 12.26
C PHE A 562 40.09 24.71 12.58
N LEU A 563 40.12 23.64 11.78
CA LEU A 563 39.33 22.43 12.04
C LEU A 563 39.64 21.81 13.42
N ASN A 564 40.90 21.81 13.86
CA ASN A 564 41.29 21.29 15.16
C ASN A 564 40.85 22.19 16.33
N SER A 565 40.96 23.51 16.20
CA SER A 565 40.43 24.44 17.21
C SER A 565 38.91 24.36 17.34
N TYR A 566 38.17 24.30 16.22
CA TYR A 566 36.71 24.14 16.24
C TYR A 566 36.27 22.82 16.89
N GLN A 567 36.94 21.69 16.61
CA GLN A 567 36.63 20.40 17.24
C GLN A 567 36.85 20.44 18.76
N ARG A 568 37.94 21.06 19.23
CA ARG A 568 38.24 21.22 20.66
C ARG A 568 37.19 22.07 21.39
N ALA A 569 36.81 23.21 20.81
CA ALA A 569 35.83 24.12 21.41
C ALA A 569 34.40 23.54 21.39
N SER A 570 33.94 23.00 20.26
CA SER A 570 32.57 22.50 20.10
C SER A 570 32.32 21.12 20.70
N GLY A 571 33.37 20.33 20.94
CA GLY A 571 33.27 18.91 21.28
C GLY A 571 32.85 17.99 20.12
N GLN A 572 32.61 18.55 18.93
CA GLN A 572 32.37 17.78 17.72
C GLN A 572 33.66 17.18 17.18
N THR A 573 33.56 16.12 16.38
CA THR A 573 34.73 15.44 15.78
C THR A 573 34.44 15.12 14.31
N ILE A 574 35.38 15.42 13.43
CA ILE A 574 35.28 15.15 12.00
C ILE A 574 35.46 13.64 11.73
N ASN A 575 34.66 13.10 10.83
CA ASN A 575 34.71 11.71 10.43
C ASN A 575 35.63 11.55 9.20
N LEU A 576 36.91 11.29 9.42
CA LEU A 576 37.90 11.17 8.33
C LEU A 576 37.59 10.01 7.35
N GLN A 577 36.85 8.98 7.76
CA GLN A 577 36.43 7.87 6.89
C GLN A 577 35.29 8.22 5.92
N LYS A 578 34.62 9.35 6.11
CA LYS A 578 33.53 9.82 5.23
C LYS A 578 33.74 11.24 4.69
N SER A 579 34.61 12.00 5.34
CA SER A 579 35.10 13.28 4.84
C SER A 579 36.09 13.00 3.71
N SER A 580 36.00 13.76 2.64
CA SER A 580 36.76 13.52 1.42
C SER A 580 36.96 14.82 0.66
N PHE A 581 37.95 14.86 -0.22
CA PHE A 581 38.18 16.02 -1.07
C PHE A 581 38.10 15.67 -2.56
N LEU A 582 37.85 16.69 -3.36
CA LEU A 582 37.93 16.70 -4.81
C LEU A 582 38.88 17.83 -5.22
N CYS A 583 39.88 17.53 -6.06
CA CYS A 583 40.83 18.55 -6.51
C CYS A 583 40.84 18.69 -8.05
N GLY A 584 41.33 19.84 -8.53
CA GLY A 584 41.55 20.04 -9.96
C GLY A 584 42.69 19.16 -10.49
N ARG A 585 42.61 18.71 -11.75
CA ARG A 585 43.60 17.82 -12.42
C ARG A 585 45.10 18.21 -12.35
N LYS A 586 45.45 19.41 -11.87
CA LYS A 586 46.83 19.88 -11.69
C LYS A 586 47.23 20.08 -10.21
N ALA A 587 46.41 19.62 -9.28
CA ALA A 587 46.70 19.64 -7.86
C ALA A 587 47.60 18.46 -7.45
N ARG A 588 48.28 18.60 -6.31
CA ARG A 588 49.08 17.52 -5.71
C ARG A 588 48.21 16.73 -4.73
N ALA A 589 47.37 15.83 -5.23
CA ALA A 589 46.39 15.08 -4.44
C ALA A 589 46.99 14.40 -3.19
N GLY A 590 48.14 13.72 -3.32
CA GLY A 590 48.82 13.10 -2.18
C GLY A 590 49.22 14.08 -1.06
N LEU A 591 49.62 15.31 -1.42
CA LEU A 591 49.93 16.37 -0.46
C LEU A 591 48.66 16.88 0.25
N ILE A 592 47.55 17.01 -0.49
CA ILE A 592 46.24 17.39 0.09
C ILE A 592 45.76 16.30 1.06
N SER A 593 45.87 15.03 0.66
CA SER A 593 45.50 13.88 1.48
C SER A 593 46.33 13.82 2.77
N HIS A 594 47.64 14.03 2.66
CA HIS A 594 48.54 14.05 3.83
C HIS A 594 48.24 15.21 4.79
N ILE A 595 48.01 16.44 4.29
CA ILE A 595 47.73 17.60 5.14
C ILE A 595 46.34 17.52 5.79
N LEU A 596 45.33 16.97 5.12
CA LEU A 596 43.95 16.92 5.63
C LEU A 596 43.57 15.61 6.35
N GLY A 597 44.32 14.53 6.16
CA GLY A 597 43.96 13.20 6.68
C GLY A 597 42.71 12.60 6.01
N MET A 598 42.39 13.04 4.79
CA MET A 598 41.18 12.68 4.04
C MET A 598 41.54 12.02 2.71
N GLN A 599 40.69 11.12 2.21
CA GLN A 599 40.87 10.52 0.90
C GLN A 599 40.37 11.46 -0.23
N GLU A 600 41.03 11.38 -1.39
CA GLU A 600 40.43 11.90 -2.62
C GLU A 600 39.25 11.01 -3.03
N ALA A 601 38.19 11.61 -3.58
CA ALA A 601 37.01 10.89 -4.03
C ALA A 601 36.63 11.25 -5.48
N ASP A 602 36.26 10.24 -6.26
CA ASP A 602 35.91 10.39 -7.68
C ASP A 602 34.51 10.99 -7.92
N LEU A 603 34.36 11.65 -9.06
CA LEU A 603 33.05 12.07 -9.58
C LEU A 603 32.35 10.89 -10.29
N PRO A 604 31.07 10.59 -9.97
CA PRO A 604 30.14 11.46 -9.26
C PRO A 604 30.08 11.27 -7.74
N ILE A 605 30.07 12.38 -6.99
CA ILE A 605 29.86 12.37 -5.53
C ILE A 605 28.42 12.72 -5.19
N LYS A 606 27.84 11.99 -4.24
CA LYS A 606 26.46 12.20 -3.75
C LYS A 606 26.42 13.31 -2.70
N TYR A 607 25.67 14.38 -2.98
CA TYR A 607 25.41 15.51 -2.08
C TYR A 607 23.91 15.83 -2.04
N LEU A 608 23.34 15.97 -0.84
CA LEU A 608 21.91 16.21 -0.59
C LEU A 608 20.95 15.29 -1.39
N GLY A 609 21.39 14.07 -1.71
CA GLY A 609 20.62 13.06 -2.45
C GLY A 609 20.76 13.07 -3.98
N VAL A 610 21.46 14.05 -4.56
CA VAL A 610 21.74 14.20 -6.00
C VAL A 610 23.21 13.86 -6.30
N PRO A 611 23.55 13.21 -7.43
CA PRO A 611 24.95 13.05 -7.84
C PRO A 611 25.49 14.35 -8.45
N LEU A 612 26.51 14.94 -7.81
CA LEU A 612 27.36 15.96 -8.43
C LEU A 612 28.26 15.28 -9.45
N HIS A 613 28.37 15.83 -10.66
CA HIS A 613 29.13 15.24 -11.77
C HIS A 613 29.73 16.32 -12.66
N LYS A 614 30.60 15.94 -13.61
CA LYS A 614 31.18 16.90 -14.56
C LYS A 614 30.67 16.68 -15.99
N GLY A 615 30.13 17.74 -16.58
CA GLY A 615 29.61 17.72 -17.95
C GLY A 615 28.16 17.25 -18.01
N ILE A 616 27.85 16.35 -18.94
CA ILE A 616 26.48 15.85 -19.14
C ILE A 616 26.22 14.68 -18.20
N ASN A 617 25.06 14.68 -17.52
CA ASN A 617 24.61 13.57 -16.68
C ASN A 617 24.58 12.25 -17.49
N ARG A 618 25.20 11.19 -16.96
CA ARG A 618 25.29 9.88 -17.61
C ARG A 618 24.29 8.89 -17.01
N VAL A 619 23.85 7.92 -17.82
CA VAL A 619 22.94 6.85 -17.39
C VAL A 619 23.48 6.08 -16.17
N SER A 620 24.79 5.86 -16.10
CA SER A 620 25.47 5.25 -14.95
C SER A 620 25.29 6.03 -13.64
N TYR A 621 25.35 7.36 -13.68
CA TYR A 621 25.17 8.22 -12.51
C TYR A 621 23.72 8.15 -11.96
N CYS A 622 22.78 7.74 -12.81
CA CYS A 622 21.36 7.58 -12.46
C CYS A 622 20.97 6.16 -11.98
N MET A 623 21.90 5.19 -11.91
CA MET A 623 21.55 3.82 -11.49
C MET A 623 20.98 3.77 -10.06
N ASP A 624 21.46 4.64 -9.17
CA ASP A 624 20.97 4.82 -7.80
C ASP A 624 19.48 5.25 -7.74
N LEU A 625 18.99 5.97 -8.76
CA LEU A 625 17.57 6.30 -8.93
C LEU A 625 16.76 5.08 -9.39
N ILE A 626 17.29 4.32 -10.35
CA ILE A 626 16.64 3.11 -10.88
C ILE A 626 16.50 2.04 -9.78
N HIS A 627 17.54 1.83 -8.98
CA HIS A 627 17.50 0.90 -7.84
C HIS A 627 16.49 1.33 -6.76
N LYS A 628 16.30 2.63 -6.51
CA LYS A 628 15.23 3.12 -5.60
C LYS A 628 13.84 2.75 -6.10
N PHE A 629 13.58 2.80 -7.41
CA PHE A 629 12.32 2.32 -7.99
C PHE A 629 12.15 0.82 -7.75
N ASP A 630 13.17 0.01 -8.07
CA ASP A 630 13.08 -1.45 -7.96
C ASP A 630 12.93 -1.95 -6.51
N GLN A 631 13.56 -1.28 -5.52
CA GLN A 631 13.32 -1.54 -4.09
C GLN A 631 11.89 -1.22 -3.64
N LYS A 632 11.25 -0.19 -4.22
CA LYS A 632 9.82 0.12 -3.92
C LYS A 632 8.91 -0.92 -4.59
N LEU A 633 9.14 -1.22 -5.86
CA LEU A 633 8.33 -2.17 -6.64
C LEU A 633 8.39 -3.59 -6.07
N SER A 634 9.57 -4.08 -5.68
CA SER A 634 9.73 -5.39 -5.02
C SER A 634 9.07 -5.48 -3.65
N THR A 635 9.00 -4.36 -2.90
CA THR A 635 8.27 -4.29 -1.62
C THR A 635 6.74 -4.39 -1.83
N TRP A 636 6.23 -4.08 -3.02
CA TRP A 636 4.80 -4.06 -3.33
C TRP A 636 4.38 -5.29 -4.14
N LYS A 637 3.97 -6.37 -3.46
CA LYS A 637 3.31 -7.53 -4.10
C LYS A 637 2.08 -7.06 -4.90
N GLN A 638 2.20 -7.05 -6.23
CA GLN A 638 1.20 -6.47 -7.16
C GLN A 638 -0.20 -7.09 -6.99
N ASN A 639 -0.24 -8.38 -6.66
CA ASN A 639 -1.44 -9.18 -6.39
C ASN A 639 -2.24 -8.69 -5.17
N ASN A 640 -1.60 -7.98 -4.22
CA ASN A 640 -2.24 -7.47 -2.99
C ASN A 640 -2.78 -6.04 -3.13
N LEU A 641 -2.75 -5.45 -4.34
CA LEU A 641 -3.09 -4.04 -4.58
C LEU A 641 -4.12 -3.88 -5.70
N SER A 642 -5.21 -3.18 -5.38
CA SER A 642 -6.22 -2.72 -6.34
C SER A 642 -5.60 -1.80 -7.40
N MET A 643 -6.14 -1.77 -8.63
CA MET A 643 -5.62 -0.88 -9.70
C MET A 643 -5.69 0.61 -9.29
N ALA A 644 -6.71 0.98 -8.50
CA ALA A 644 -6.81 2.31 -7.87
C ALA A 644 -5.69 2.55 -6.84
N GLY A 645 -5.37 1.57 -5.99
CA GLY A 645 -4.22 1.62 -5.09
C GLY A 645 -2.88 1.75 -5.82
N ARG A 646 -2.71 1.07 -6.95
CA ARG A 646 -1.53 1.23 -7.83
C ARG A 646 -1.46 2.63 -8.43
N LEU A 647 -2.58 3.21 -8.88
CA LEU A 647 -2.61 4.58 -9.39
C LEU A 647 -2.18 5.60 -8.31
N ILE A 648 -2.63 5.43 -7.07
CA ILE A 648 -2.21 6.28 -5.93
C ILE A 648 -0.69 6.15 -5.71
N LEU A 649 -0.15 4.92 -5.71
CA LEU A 649 1.29 4.67 -5.58
C LEU A 649 2.12 5.23 -6.75
N VAL A 650 1.60 5.17 -7.97
CA VAL A 650 2.24 5.79 -9.15
C VAL A 650 2.29 7.32 -8.97
N LYS A 651 1.14 7.97 -8.75
CA LYS A 651 1.04 9.45 -8.66
C LYS A 651 1.79 10.05 -7.47
N HIS A 652 1.71 9.41 -6.30
CA HIS A 652 2.14 10.01 -5.04
C HIS A 652 3.38 9.35 -4.41
N VAL A 653 3.97 8.33 -5.06
CA VAL A 653 5.24 7.73 -4.64
C VAL A 653 6.22 7.61 -5.81
N LEU A 654 5.88 6.92 -6.89
CA LEU A 654 6.82 6.69 -8.00
C LEU A 654 7.13 8.00 -8.77
N ASN A 655 6.09 8.72 -9.20
CA ASN A 655 6.21 10.00 -9.90
C ASN A 655 6.89 11.08 -9.04
N THR A 656 6.89 10.94 -7.71
CA THR A 656 7.54 11.88 -6.78
C THR A 656 9.02 11.60 -6.51
N ILE A 657 9.51 10.37 -6.68
CA ILE A 657 10.93 10.01 -6.44
C ILE A 657 11.92 10.80 -7.32
N PRO A 658 11.72 11.01 -8.64
CA PRO A 658 12.69 11.70 -9.48
C PRO A 658 12.66 13.23 -9.32
N LEU A 659 11.62 13.82 -8.72
CA LEU A 659 11.41 15.27 -8.68
C LEU A 659 12.59 16.05 -8.08
N HIS A 660 13.22 15.50 -7.04
CA HIS A 660 14.37 16.14 -6.38
C HIS A 660 15.60 16.23 -7.31
N ILE A 661 15.83 15.20 -8.13
CA ILE A 661 16.90 15.24 -9.13
C ILE A 661 16.51 16.17 -10.28
N LEU A 662 15.26 16.11 -10.75
CA LEU A 662 14.75 16.98 -11.83
C LEU A 662 14.77 18.46 -11.47
N ALA A 663 14.65 18.83 -10.18
CA ALA A 663 14.78 20.20 -9.72
C ALA A 663 16.20 20.75 -9.90
N ALA A 664 17.24 19.93 -9.69
CA ALA A 664 18.64 20.33 -9.80
C ALA A 664 19.24 20.10 -11.21
N ASP A 665 18.92 18.99 -11.87
CA ASP A 665 19.63 18.50 -13.04
C ASP A 665 18.71 17.78 -14.05
N LYS A 666 19.19 17.64 -15.30
CA LYS A 666 18.46 17.06 -16.43
C LYS A 666 18.72 15.56 -16.53
N LEU A 667 17.68 14.73 -16.37
CA LEU A 667 17.80 13.28 -16.52
C LEU A 667 18.04 12.88 -18.00
N PRO A 668 18.90 11.88 -18.28
CA PRO A 668 19.06 11.34 -19.63
C PRO A 668 17.75 10.75 -20.18
N LYS A 669 17.43 10.99 -21.47
CA LYS A 669 16.20 10.46 -22.12
C LYS A 669 16.01 8.94 -21.91
N LYS A 670 17.10 8.15 -21.93
CA LYS A 670 17.09 6.70 -21.66
C LYS A 670 16.67 6.35 -20.21
N VAL A 671 17.04 7.16 -19.22
CA VAL A 671 16.64 6.98 -17.81
C VAL A 671 15.16 7.28 -17.63
N VAL A 672 14.66 8.36 -18.23
CA VAL A 672 13.23 8.72 -18.22
C VAL A 672 12.40 7.58 -18.83
N SER A 673 12.78 7.10 -20.02
CA SER A 673 12.12 5.96 -20.69
C SER A 673 12.10 4.68 -19.84
N ILE A 674 13.19 4.35 -19.13
CA ILE A 674 13.25 3.19 -18.21
C ILE A 674 12.28 3.39 -17.04
N ILE A 675 12.21 4.59 -16.47
CA ILE A 675 11.36 4.93 -15.33
C ILE A 675 9.87 4.89 -15.73
N ASP A 676 9.51 5.49 -16.86
CA ASP A 676 8.15 5.44 -17.41
C ASP A 676 7.72 4.01 -17.75
N LYS A 677 8.60 3.21 -18.36
CA LYS A 677 8.34 1.78 -18.61
C LYS A 677 8.09 1.01 -17.31
N LYS A 678 8.87 1.26 -16.25
CA LYS A 678 8.65 0.65 -14.92
C LYS A 678 7.31 1.07 -14.30
N MET A 679 6.93 2.35 -14.40
CA MET A 679 5.63 2.84 -13.90
C MET A 679 4.44 2.26 -14.68
N ALA A 680 4.53 2.21 -16.01
CA ALA A 680 3.51 1.59 -16.86
C ALA A 680 3.32 0.10 -16.56
N CYS A 681 4.42 -0.67 -16.49
CA CYS A 681 4.39 -2.09 -16.15
C CYS A 681 3.81 -2.36 -14.75
N PHE A 682 4.05 -1.48 -13.78
CA PHE A 682 3.49 -1.59 -12.43
C PHE A 682 2.00 -1.24 -12.39
N PHE A 683 1.54 -0.23 -13.14
CA PHE A 683 0.14 0.14 -13.22
C PHE A 683 -0.71 -1.00 -13.82
N TRP A 684 -0.29 -1.51 -14.98
CA TRP A 684 -1.03 -2.55 -15.72
C TRP A 684 -0.85 -3.97 -15.16
N GLY A 685 0.33 -4.34 -14.61
CA GLY A 685 0.68 -5.72 -14.26
C GLY A 685 0.07 -6.28 -12.97
N SER A 686 -0.35 -7.55 -12.97
CA SER A 686 -0.99 -8.23 -11.82
C SER A 686 -0.38 -9.59 -11.40
N SER A 687 0.48 -10.20 -12.23
CA SER A 687 1.29 -11.40 -11.96
C SER A 687 2.58 -11.32 -12.80
N ASN A 688 3.58 -12.16 -12.56
CA ASN A 688 4.78 -12.26 -13.40
C ASN A 688 4.65 -13.30 -14.54
N GLU A 689 3.64 -14.17 -14.53
CA GLU A 689 3.59 -15.39 -15.36
C GLU A 689 2.86 -15.26 -16.70
N LYS A 690 2.21 -14.12 -16.99
CA LYS A 690 1.49 -13.91 -18.26
C LYS A 690 1.95 -12.63 -18.96
N LYS A 691 2.00 -12.67 -20.30
CA LYS A 691 2.21 -11.48 -21.17
C LYS A 691 1.14 -10.42 -20.86
N LYS A 692 1.50 -9.13 -20.97
CA LYS A 692 0.71 -8.00 -20.44
C LYS A 692 0.40 -6.99 -21.54
N TYR A 693 -0.88 -6.67 -21.71
CA TYR A 693 -1.34 -5.66 -22.67
C TYR A 693 -1.39 -4.26 -22.01
N HIS A 694 -0.68 -3.30 -22.61
CA HIS A 694 -0.75 -1.89 -22.24
C HIS A 694 -1.88 -1.24 -23.05
N TRP A 695 -3.10 -1.30 -22.53
CA TRP A 695 -4.32 -0.90 -23.24
C TRP A 695 -4.32 0.56 -23.72
N ILE A 696 -3.61 1.45 -23.04
CA ILE A 696 -3.38 2.84 -23.44
C ILE A 696 -1.90 3.20 -23.23
N SER A 697 -1.35 3.92 -24.21
CA SER A 697 0.01 4.48 -24.22
C SER A 697 0.28 5.38 -23.01
N TRP A 698 1.50 5.33 -22.44
CA TRP A 698 1.86 6.08 -21.23
C TRP A 698 1.60 7.59 -21.35
N SER A 699 1.91 8.21 -22.49
CA SER A 699 1.61 9.62 -22.78
C SER A 699 0.12 9.95 -22.62
N LYS A 700 -0.79 9.16 -23.21
CA LYS A 700 -2.24 9.32 -23.03
C LYS A 700 -2.71 9.13 -21.58
N LEU A 701 -1.98 8.40 -20.73
CA LEU A 701 -2.27 8.32 -19.29
C LEU A 701 -1.85 9.60 -18.54
N CYS A 702 -0.92 10.37 -19.10
CA CYS A 702 -0.33 11.52 -18.41
C CYS A 702 -1.20 12.77 -18.39
N TYR A 703 -2.01 12.98 -19.43
CA TYR A 703 -2.93 14.12 -19.53
C TYR A 703 -3.88 14.25 -18.33
N PRO A 704 -4.38 15.47 -18.04
CA PRO A 704 -5.40 15.71 -17.03
C PRO A 704 -6.63 14.82 -17.16
N THR A 705 -7.35 14.68 -16.06
CA THR A 705 -8.59 13.89 -15.96
C THR A 705 -9.72 14.42 -16.84
N GLU A 706 -9.69 15.72 -17.18
CA GLU A 706 -10.67 16.44 -18.02
C GLU A 706 -10.34 16.35 -19.52
N GLU A 707 -9.12 15.90 -19.84
CA GLU A 707 -8.59 15.69 -21.19
C GLU A 707 -8.59 14.19 -21.56
N GLY A 708 -9.33 13.38 -20.81
CA GLY A 708 -9.47 11.94 -21.01
C GLY A 708 -8.30 11.10 -20.50
N GLY A 709 -7.23 11.71 -19.96
CA GLY A 709 -6.15 11.00 -19.29
C GLY A 709 -6.51 10.56 -17.86
N ILE A 710 -5.51 10.07 -17.12
CA ILE A 710 -5.65 9.73 -15.69
C ILE A 710 -4.84 10.63 -14.77
N GLY A 711 -4.22 11.70 -15.29
CA GLY A 711 -3.52 12.74 -14.53
C GLY A 711 -2.25 12.27 -13.82
N ILE A 712 -1.36 11.58 -14.53
CA ILE A 712 0.00 11.22 -14.06
C ILE A 712 0.99 12.18 -14.72
N ARG A 713 1.59 13.13 -13.99
CA ARG A 713 2.45 14.15 -14.63
C ARG A 713 3.63 13.54 -15.37
N HIS A 714 3.82 13.94 -16.63
CA HIS A 714 4.89 13.44 -17.48
C HIS A 714 6.25 14.01 -17.05
N LEU A 715 7.29 13.18 -17.00
CA LEU A 715 8.56 13.56 -16.36
C LEU A 715 9.37 14.58 -17.18
N SER A 716 9.26 14.59 -18.50
CA SER A 716 9.90 15.60 -19.36
C SER A 716 9.28 16.98 -19.20
N ASP A 717 7.98 17.03 -18.96
CA ASP A 717 7.21 18.26 -18.82
C ASP A 717 7.52 18.88 -17.44
N ILE A 718 7.59 18.04 -16.40
CA ILE A 718 8.14 18.42 -15.09
C ILE A 718 9.58 18.96 -15.20
N GLU A 719 10.43 18.36 -16.03
CA GLU A 719 11.83 18.79 -16.22
C GLU A 719 11.93 20.20 -16.84
N LYS A 720 11.11 20.49 -17.84
CA LYS A 720 10.96 21.85 -18.39
C LYS A 720 10.37 22.82 -17.34
N ALA A 721 9.34 22.42 -16.58
CA ALA A 721 8.70 23.30 -15.58
C ALA A 721 9.66 23.67 -14.43
N PHE A 722 10.54 22.76 -14.03
CA PHE A 722 11.66 23.08 -13.14
C PHE A 722 12.68 24.01 -13.82
N SER A 723 12.88 23.95 -15.13
CA SER A 723 13.75 24.88 -15.86
C SER A 723 13.19 26.30 -15.85
N LEU A 724 11.87 26.48 -16.04
CA LEU A 724 11.20 27.78 -15.84
C LEU A 724 11.31 28.28 -14.40
N LYS A 725 11.18 27.39 -13.39
CA LYS A 725 11.44 27.76 -11.98
C LYS A 725 12.87 28.30 -11.78
N LEU A 726 13.87 27.70 -12.44
CA LEU A 726 15.25 28.18 -12.34
C LEU A 726 15.44 29.53 -13.05
N TRP A 727 14.85 29.73 -14.24
CA TRP A 727 14.85 31.03 -14.93
C TRP A 727 14.21 32.13 -14.08
N TRP A 728 12.97 31.90 -13.60
CA TRP A 728 12.25 32.86 -12.76
C TRP A 728 13.04 33.21 -11.50
N LYS A 729 13.62 32.20 -10.85
CA LYS A 729 14.43 32.40 -9.65
C LYS A 729 15.72 33.17 -9.93
N TRP A 730 16.38 32.93 -11.06
CA TRP A 730 17.58 33.67 -11.45
C TRP A 730 17.27 35.15 -11.75
N LYS A 731 16.13 35.43 -12.38
CA LYS A 731 15.68 36.79 -12.72
C LYS A 731 15.19 37.57 -11.48
N VAL A 732 14.34 36.98 -10.63
CA VAL A 732 13.55 37.69 -9.60
C VAL A 732 14.00 37.45 -8.15
N SER A 733 14.79 36.40 -7.83
CA SER A 733 15.12 36.06 -6.43
C SER A 733 16.50 36.53 -6.00
N ASP A 734 16.64 36.96 -4.75
CA ASP A 734 17.95 37.30 -4.12
C ASP A 734 18.55 36.16 -3.29
N SER A 735 18.32 34.92 -3.73
CA SER A 735 18.98 33.77 -3.09
C SER A 735 20.49 33.77 -3.37
N LEU A 736 21.25 33.13 -2.47
CA LEU A 736 22.71 32.95 -2.61
C LEU A 736 23.10 32.40 -4.00
N TRP A 737 22.29 31.48 -4.52
CA TRP A 737 22.46 30.90 -5.86
C TRP A 737 22.14 31.90 -6.98
N ALA A 738 21.04 32.65 -6.88
CA ALA A 738 20.64 33.60 -7.91
C ALA A 738 21.66 34.74 -8.07
N ASN A 739 22.09 35.34 -6.96
CA ASN A 739 23.15 36.36 -6.93
C ASN A 739 24.47 35.84 -7.52
N PHE A 740 24.91 34.66 -7.09
CA PHE A 740 26.09 33.99 -7.63
C PHE A 740 25.98 33.72 -9.15
N MET A 741 24.82 33.27 -9.64
CA MET A 741 24.60 33.01 -11.07
C MET A 741 24.55 34.30 -11.90
N ARG A 742 23.93 35.38 -11.38
CA ARG A 742 23.97 36.71 -12.01
C ARG A 742 25.41 37.25 -12.11
N ALA A 743 26.19 37.17 -11.03
CA ALA A 743 27.60 37.57 -11.02
C ALA A 743 28.51 36.71 -11.92
N ARG A 744 28.19 35.43 -12.09
CA ARG A 744 28.96 34.48 -12.92
C ARG A 744 28.60 34.54 -14.41
N TYR A 745 27.37 34.92 -14.75
CA TYR A 745 26.86 35.01 -16.12
C TYR A 745 26.22 36.38 -16.41
N PRO A 746 26.99 37.49 -16.35
CA PRO A 746 26.49 38.83 -16.66
C PRO A 746 26.23 38.96 -18.17
N ARG A 747 25.00 38.62 -18.61
CA ARG A 747 24.59 38.66 -20.03
C ARG A 747 23.41 39.58 -20.35
N GLY A 748 22.90 40.31 -19.35
CA GLY A 748 21.76 41.20 -19.51
C GLY A 748 20.54 40.44 -20.07
N LEU A 749 20.04 40.89 -21.22
CA LEU A 749 18.92 40.27 -21.94
C LEU A 749 19.35 39.18 -22.94
N ASN A 750 20.63 39.09 -23.31
CA ASN A 750 21.10 38.20 -24.38
C ASN A 750 21.54 36.83 -23.85
N MET A 751 20.57 35.96 -23.50
CA MET A 751 20.80 34.63 -22.91
C MET A 751 21.26 33.55 -23.91
N VAL A 752 22.14 33.90 -24.86
CA VAL A 752 22.71 32.93 -25.82
C VAL A 752 23.68 31.97 -25.11
N PRO A 753 23.50 30.63 -25.20
CA PRO A 753 24.36 29.65 -24.55
C PRO A 753 25.68 29.40 -25.31
N LYS A 754 26.81 29.39 -24.59
CA LYS A 754 28.14 29.05 -25.13
C LYS A 754 28.54 27.62 -24.76
N VAL A 755 29.37 26.96 -25.57
CA VAL A 755 29.81 25.56 -25.36
C VAL A 755 30.56 25.38 -24.02
N SER A 756 31.28 26.41 -23.57
CA SER A 756 31.98 26.49 -22.28
C SER A 756 31.07 26.53 -21.05
N ASP A 757 29.79 26.87 -21.25
CA ASP A 757 28.86 27.10 -20.15
C ASP A 757 28.42 25.80 -19.49
N SER A 758 28.06 25.90 -18.21
CA SER A 758 27.58 24.77 -17.44
C SER A 758 26.29 24.17 -18.04
N PRO A 759 25.97 22.91 -17.71
CA PRO A 759 24.67 22.32 -18.06
C PRO A 759 23.49 23.11 -17.47
N ILE A 760 23.66 23.70 -16.28
CA ILE A 760 22.61 24.46 -15.58
C ILE A 760 22.32 25.78 -16.32
N TRP A 761 23.36 26.55 -16.67
CA TRP A 761 23.16 27.80 -17.40
C TRP A 761 22.52 27.56 -18.76
N ARG A 762 22.99 26.53 -19.49
CA ARG A 762 22.38 26.14 -20.77
C ARG A 762 20.95 25.61 -20.64
N ARG A 763 20.60 24.98 -19.52
CA ARG A 763 19.21 24.61 -19.18
C ARG A 763 18.32 25.82 -19.00
N ILE A 764 18.79 26.87 -18.31
CA ILE A 764 18.06 28.13 -18.13
C ILE A 764 17.88 28.84 -19.48
N CYS A 765 18.96 28.99 -20.26
CA CYS A 765 18.91 29.57 -21.60
C CYS A 765 17.92 28.82 -22.53
N SER A 766 17.81 27.49 -22.39
CA SER A 766 16.94 26.66 -23.25
C SER A 766 15.42 26.85 -23.02
N VAL A 767 15.01 27.67 -22.06
CA VAL A 767 13.60 28.06 -21.84
C VAL A 767 13.38 29.57 -21.85
N ASP A 768 14.41 30.36 -22.13
CA ASP A 768 14.41 31.82 -21.99
C ASP A 768 13.35 32.53 -22.86
N GLY A 769 13.26 32.16 -24.14
CA GLY A 769 12.24 32.71 -25.05
C GLY A 769 10.81 32.38 -24.62
N LEU A 770 10.56 31.16 -24.13
CA LEU A 770 9.25 30.76 -23.59
C LEU A 770 8.94 31.48 -22.27
N ALA A 771 9.95 31.67 -21.41
CA ALA A 771 9.78 32.36 -20.14
C ALA A 771 9.46 33.85 -20.35
N THR A 772 10.15 34.49 -21.29
CA THR A 772 9.94 35.90 -21.63
C THR A 772 8.57 36.13 -22.29
N SER A 773 8.06 35.18 -23.06
CA SER A 773 6.72 35.27 -23.68
C SER A 773 5.54 34.94 -22.74
N ILE A 774 5.79 34.71 -21.44
CA ILE A 774 4.75 34.44 -20.41
C ILE A 774 5.02 35.22 -19.11
N CYS A 775 5.83 36.28 -19.18
CA CYS A 775 6.14 37.15 -18.06
C CYS A 775 5.98 38.61 -18.50
N GLY A 776 5.01 39.31 -17.92
CA GLY A 776 4.83 40.74 -18.10
C GLY A 776 5.72 41.55 -17.17
N GLU A 777 5.85 42.84 -17.44
CA GLU A 777 6.59 43.80 -16.61
C GLU A 777 5.66 44.97 -16.26
N ASN A 778 5.59 45.32 -14.97
CA ASN A 778 4.83 46.50 -14.52
C ASN A 778 5.61 47.79 -14.86
N ASN A 779 4.91 48.93 -14.87
CA ASN A 779 5.51 50.26 -15.03
C ASN A 779 6.69 50.53 -14.07
N ASP A 780 6.68 49.90 -12.89
CA ASP A 780 7.74 50.00 -11.86
C ASP A 780 8.97 49.11 -12.14
N GLY A 781 9.06 48.47 -13.31
CA GLY A 781 10.12 47.51 -13.67
C GLY A 781 10.02 46.15 -12.97
N THR A 782 8.92 45.87 -12.26
CA THR A 782 8.73 44.59 -11.56
C THR A 782 8.09 43.55 -12.48
N ILE A 783 8.80 42.45 -12.74
CA ILE A 783 8.32 41.34 -13.57
C ILE A 783 7.30 40.50 -12.81
N PHE A 784 6.18 40.17 -13.46
CA PHE A 784 5.10 39.33 -12.93
C PHE A 784 4.86 38.07 -13.79
N TRP A 785 4.34 37.01 -13.17
CA TRP A 785 4.08 35.73 -13.82
C TRP A 785 2.64 35.68 -14.34
N GLU A 786 2.44 35.93 -15.65
CA GLU A 786 1.11 36.06 -16.27
C GLU A 786 0.23 34.80 -16.13
N PRO A 787 0.74 33.55 -16.23
CA PRO A 787 -0.05 32.34 -16.04
C PRO A 787 -0.52 32.08 -14.59
N ASN A 788 -0.55 33.11 -13.74
CA ASN A 788 -1.23 33.10 -12.45
C ASN A 788 -1.82 34.50 -12.19
N VAL A 789 -3.13 34.57 -11.91
CA VAL A 789 -3.87 35.83 -11.68
C VAL A 789 -3.24 36.71 -10.60
N ASN A 790 -2.52 36.12 -9.64
CA ASN A 790 -1.83 36.84 -8.57
C ASN A 790 -0.42 37.35 -8.94
N GLY A 791 0.05 37.18 -10.18
CA GLY A 791 1.41 37.51 -10.63
C GLY A 791 2.54 36.65 -10.03
N ILE A 792 2.22 35.70 -9.13
CA ILE A 792 3.19 34.88 -8.40
C ILE A 792 3.51 33.59 -9.18
N PHE A 793 4.79 33.34 -9.47
CA PHE A 793 5.24 32.07 -10.05
C PHE A 793 4.79 30.86 -9.23
N THR A 794 4.24 29.85 -9.88
CA THR A 794 4.04 28.52 -9.27
C THR A 794 4.52 27.41 -10.21
N LEU A 795 5.07 26.34 -9.62
CA LEU A 795 5.40 25.12 -10.38
C LEU A 795 4.15 24.39 -10.91
N LYS A 796 2.93 24.81 -10.50
CA LYS A 796 1.69 24.30 -11.11
C LYS A 796 1.42 25.04 -12.42
N SER A 797 1.29 26.36 -12.40
CA SER A 797 1.06 27.17 -13.61
C SER A 797 2.15 26.92 -14.66
N ALA A 798 3.43 26.98 -14.27
CA ALA A 798 4.55 26.64 -15.16
C ALA A 798 4.58 25.17 -15.66
N TYR A 799 3.75 24.27 -15.12
CA TYR A 799 3.56 22.92 -15.65
C TYR A 799 2.35 22.85 -16.62
N GLU A 800 1.29 23.62 -16.38
CA GLU A 800 0.16 23.71 -17.30
C GLU A 800 0.56 24.38 -18.63
N GLU A 801 1.41 25.43 -18.62
CA GLU A 801 1.93 26.09 -19.85
C GLU A 801 2.85 25.20 -20.70
N ILE A 802 3.40 24.13 -20.12
CA ILE A 802 4.49 23.35 -20.73
C ILE A 802 4.04 21.99 -21.28
N ARG A 803 2.97 21.43 -20.71
CA ARG A 803 2.39 20.17 -21.15
C ARG A 803 1.68 20.37 -22.49
N GLY A 804 1.52 19.30 -23.24
CA GLY A 804 0.51 19.30 -24.30
C GLY A 804 -0.89 19.46 -23.68
N GLU A 805 -1.75 20.23 -24.35
CA GLU A 805 -3.19 20.20 -24.12
C GLU A 805 -3.87 19.28 -25.13
N LEU A 806 -4.92 18.60 -24.71
CA LEU A 806 -5.91 17.98 -25.60
C LEU A 806 -7.28 18.65 -25.39
N PRO A 807 -8.15 18.70 -26.41
CA PRO A 807 -9.49 19.27 -26.25
C PRO A 807 -10.25 18.61 -25.10
N THR A 808 -10.61 19.41 -24.09
CA THR A 808 -11.35 18.88 -22.92
C THR A 808 -12.71 18.35 -23.38
N SER A 809 -13.05 17.11 -23.02
CA SER A 809 -14.31 16.50 -23.47
C SER A 809 -15.36 16.51 -22.36
N PHE A 810 -16.62 16.74 -22.73
CA PHE A 810 -17.76 16.72 -21.79
C PHE A 810 -17.78 15.44 -20.96
N SER A 811 -17.54 14.29 -21.58
CA SER A 811 -17.48 13.00 -20.89
C SER A 811 -16.34 12.89 -19.88
N ALA A 812 -15.18 13.52 -20.13
CA ALA A 812 -14.02 13.45 -19.24
C ALA A 812 -14.20 14.32 -17.99
N LYS A 813 -14.74 15.54 -18.13
CA LYS A 813 -15.10 16.42 -17.00
C LYS A 813 -16.02 15.72 -16.00
N HIS A 814 -17.09 15.07 -16.49
CA HIS A 814 -18.07 14.36 -15.67
C HIS A 814 -17.64 12.94 -15.23
N LEU A 815 -16.46 12.47 -15.61
CA LEU A 815 -16.03 11.11 -15.24
C LEU A 815 -15.54 11.00 -13.79
N TRP A 816 -14.87 12.05 -13.30
CA TRP A 816 -14.02 11.98 -12.11
C TRP A 816 -14.66 12.53 -10.83
N HIS A 817 -16.00 12.61 -10.77
CA HIS A 817 -16.78 13.20 -9.68
C HIS A 817 -16.31 12.86 -8.26
N SER A 818 -16.20 13.87 -7.40
CA SER A 818 -15.58 13.79 -6.06
C SER A 818 -16.16 12.72 -5.15
N ASN A 819 -17.46 12.47 -5.25
CA ASN A 819 -18.22 11.61 -4.33
C ASN A 819 -18.11 10.11 -4.66
N LEU A 820 -17.69 9.75 -5.88
CA LEU A 820 -17.54 8.34 -6.29
C LEU A 820 -16.27 7.69 -5.71
N PRO A 821 -16.28 6.42 -5.28
CA PRO A 821 -15.05 5.70 -4.96
C PRO A 821 -14.09 5.62 -6.15
N LEU A 822 -12.79 5.83 -5.92
CA LEU A 822 -11.76 5.89 -6.99
C LEU A 822 -11.74 4.62 -7.87
N LYS A 823 -12.06 3.45 -7.31
CA LYS A 823 -12.20 2.19 -8.06
C LYS A 823 -13.28 2.24 -9.15
N ILE A 824 -14.38 2.95 -8.90
CA ILE A 824 -15.52 3.10 -9.81
C ILE A 824 -15.18 4.14 -10.88
N ARG A 825 -14.60 5.29 -10.50
CA ARG A 825 -14.10 6.30 -11.45
C ARG A 825 -13.10 5.71 -12.44
N LEU A 826 -12.10 4.98 -11.95
CA LEU A 826 -11.10 4.33 -12.81
C LEU A 826 -11.71 3.23 -13.69
N PHE A 827 -12.79 2.58 -13.24
CA PHE A 827 -13.56 1.64 -14.06
C PHE A 827 -14.37 2.37 -15.17
N GLN A 828 -15.09 3.44 -14.85
CA GLN A 828 -15.80 4.28 -15.84
C GLN A 828 -14.84 4.81 -16.91
N TRP A 829 -13.64 5.22 -16.50
CA TRP A 829 -12.59 5.66 -17.41
C TRP A 829 -12.20 4.56 -18.40
N ARG A 830 -12.08 3.31 -17.94
CA ARG A 830 -11.80 2.16 -18.80
C ARG A 830 -12.99 1.76 -19.68
N LEU A 831 -14.21 1.86 -19.16
CA LEU A 831 -15.46 1.58 -19.89
C LEU A 831 -15.59 2.53 -21.08
N LEU A 832 -15.56 3.85 -20.83
CA LEU A 832 -15.80 4.85 -21.86
C LEU A 832 -14.64 5.02 -22.85
N ASN A 833 -13.43 4.56 -22.51
CA ASN A 833 -12.30 4.43 -23.45
C ASN A 833 -12.27 3.07 -24.19
N GLY A 834 -13.22 2.16 -23.97
CA GLY A 834 -13.26 0.86 -24.66
C GLY A 834 -12.10 -0.09 -24.32
N ILE A 835 -11.58 -0.03 -23.09
CA ILE A 835 -10.42 -0.82 -22.62
C ILE A 835 -10.74 -1.72 -21.41
N LEU A 836 -11.96 -2.24 -21.39
CA LEU A 836 -12.33 -3.40 -20.57
C LEU A 836 -12.07 -4.69 -21.37
N PRO A 837 -11.57 -5.77 -20.74
CA PRO A 837 -11.25 -7.04 -21.40
C PRO A 837 -12.51 -7.88 -21.67
N VAL A 838 -13.49 -7.27 -22.34
CA VAL A 838 -14.61 -7.96 -22.98
C VAL A 838 -14.04 -8.82 -24.13
N THR A 839 -14.65 -9.95 -24.53
CA THR A 839 -13.98 -10.90 -25.44
C THR A 839 -13.65 -10.29 -26.80
N ASP A 840 -14.54 -9.47 -27.36
CA ASP A 840 -14.31 -8.61 -28.54
C ASP A 840 -13.02 -7.76 -28.42
N ASN A 841 -12.90 -6.99 -27.35
CA ASN A 841 -11.71 -6.18 -27.05
C ASN A 841 -10.44 -7.02 -26.83
N MET A 842 -10.55 -8.29 -26.44
CA MET A 842 -9.40 -9.21 -26.32
C MET A 842 -8.99 -9.83 -27.66
N GLY A 843 -9.90 -9.95 -28.63
CA GLY A 843 -9.60 -10.41 -29.99
C GLY A 843 -8.52 -9.56 -30.68
N ARG A 844 -8.50 -8.25 -30.39
CA ARG A 844 -7.49 -7.26 -30.83
C ARG A 844 -6.04 -7.61 -30.46
N PHE A 845 -5.82 -8.60 -29.59
CA PHE A 845 -4.50 -9.01 -29.10
C PHE A 845 -4.16 -10.48 -29.38
N GLN A 846 -4.86 -11.13 -30.35
CA GLN A 846 -4.52 -12.44 -30.93
C GLN A 846 -4.11 -13.53 -29.92
N ALA A 847 -5.05 -13.98 -29.06
CA ALA A 847 -4.75 -14.98 -28.04
C ALA A 847 -5.86 -15.99 -27.66
N LEU A 848 -7.12 -15.80 -28.09
CA LEU A 848 -8.23 -16.71 -27.75
C LEU A 848 -9.22 -16.84 -28.91
N LEU A 849 -9.33 -18.05 -29.47
CA LEU A 849 -10.30 -18.43 -30.51
C LEU A 849 -11.69 -18.79 -29.92
N ASN A 850 -12.15 -18.04 -28.93
CA ASN A 850 -13.52 -18.20 -28.43
C ASN A 850 -14.47 -17.37 -29.31
N PRO A 851 -15.65 -17.89 -29.71
CA PRO A 851 -16.66 -17.08 -30.37
C PRO A 851 -17.08 -15.94 -29.43
N SER A 852 -17.13 -14.71 -29.96
CA SER A 852 -17.41 -13.48 -29.20
C SER A 852 -18.89 -13.36 -28.83
N ILE A 853 -19.42 -14.34 -28.11
CA ILE A 853 -20.82 -14.46 -27.71
C ILE A 853 -20.98 -13.96 -26.27
N CYS A 854 -21.93 -13.04 -26.04
CA CYS A 854 -22.09 -12.41 -24.74
C CYS A 854 -22.42 -13.44 -23.63
N PRO A 855 -21.60 -13.57 -22.56
CA PRO A 855 -21.80 -14.54 -21.49
C PRO A 855 -23.14 -14.46 -20.75
N LEU A 856 -23.77 -13.27 -20.76
CA LEU A 856 -24.99 -12.95 -20.02
C LEU A 856 -26.27 -13.44 -20.73
N CYS A 857 -26.37 -13.27 -22.05
CA CYS A 857 -27.54 -13.69 -22.86
C CYS A 857 -27.29 -14.92 -23.73
N ARG A 858 -26.03 -15.16 -24.12
CA ARG A 858 -25.56 -16.17 -25.08
C ARG A 858 -26.15 -16.08 -26.51
N SER A 859 -26.70 -14.93 -26.90
CA SER A 859 -27.42 -14.77 -28.19
C SER A 859 -26.91 -13.66 -29.11
N GLN A 860 -26.02 -12.77 -28.66
CA GLN A 860 -25.48 -11.66 -29.47
C GLN A 860 -23.99 -11.46 -29.20
N SER A 861 -23.35 -10.64 -30.04
CA SER A 861 -21.93 -10.27 -29.94
C SER A 861 -21.59 -9.67 -28.57
N ASP A 862 -20.46 -10.08 -28.01
CA ASP A 862 -19.90 -9.61 -26.74
C ASP A 862 -19.22 -8.23 -26.89
N SER A 863 -19.96 -7.25 -27.42
CA SER A 863 -19.50 -5.86 -27.52
C SER A 863 -19.73 -5.11 -26.20
N VAL A 864 -18.99 -4.01 -25.99
CA VAL A 864 -19.14 -3.19 -24.77
C VAL A 864 -20.58 -2.68 -24.62
N ASP A 865 -21.16 -2.10 -25.67
CA ASP A 865 -22.51 -1.55 -25.62
C ASP A 865 -23.58 -2.63 -25.44
N HIS A 866 -23.40 -3.83 -26.02
CA HIS A 866 -24.29 -4.96 -25.74
C HIS A 866 -24.19 -5.40 -24.27
N VAL A 867 -22.99 -5.75 -23.78
CA VAL A 867 -22.79 -6.21 -22.40
C VAL A 867 -23.36 -5.23 -21.39
N PHE A 868 -23.04 -3.94 -21.56
CA PHE A 868 -23.41 -2.93 -20.57
C PHE A 868 -24.83 -2.41 -20.68
N PHE A 869 -25.48 -2.45 -21.85
CA PHE A 869 -26.85 -1.94 -22.02
C PHE A 869 -27.74 -2.79 -22.93
N GLY A 870 -27.28 -3.17 -24.13
CA GLY A 870 -28.12 -3.87 -25.13
C GLY A 870 -28.56 -5.29 -24.74
N CYS A 871 -27.93 -5.90 -23.74
CA CYS A 871 -28.21 -7.25 -23.29
C CYS A 871 -29.54 -7.37 -22.54
N SER A 872 -30.33 -8.39 -22.88
CA SER A 872 -31.63 -8.71 -22.26
C SER A 872 -31.56 -9.04 -20.76
N LYS A 873 -30.37 -9.07 -20.15
CA LYS A 873 -30.15 -9.26 -18.70
C LYS A 873 -29.57 -8.02 -18.00
N THR A 874 -29.16 -6.98 -18.73
CA THR A 874 -28.63 -5.73 -18.15
C THR A 874 -29.49 -4.52 -18.48
N ARG A 875 -30.16 -4.50 -19.63
CA ARG A 875 -31.14 -3.47 -19.99
C ARG A 875 -32.21 -3.21 -18.91
N PRO A 876 -32.86 -4.22 -18.30
CA PRO A 876 -33.89 -3.97 -17.29
C PRO A 876 -33.36 -3.34 -16.00
N VAL A 877 -32.05 -3.48 -15.74
CA VAL A 877 -31.37 -2.81 -14.61
C VAL A 877 -31.29 -1.30 -14.88
N TRP A 878 -31.00 -0.90 -16.12
CA TRP A 878 -31.02 0.51 -16.52
C TRP A 878 -32.43 1.07 -16.55
N GLU A 879 -33.40 0.36 -17.14
CA GLU A 879 -34.80 0.80 -17.20
C GLU A 879 -35.36 1.05 -15.78
N TYR A 880 -35.07 0.16 -14.82
CA TYR A 880 -35.46 0.35 -13.41
C TYR A 880 -34.89 1.65 -12.79
N PHE A 881 -33.56 1.84 -12.85
CA PHE A 881 -32.94 3.01 -12.20
C PHE A 881 -33.14 4.33 -12.97
N MET A 882 -33.30 4.28 -14.29
CA MET A 882 -33.55 5.47 -15.11
C MET A 882 -35.01 5.93 -15.02
N GLY A 883 -35.96 5.01 -14.81
CA GLY A 883 -37.34 5.34 -14.43
C GLY A 883 -37.38 6.16 -13.14
N ILE A 884 -36.70 5.70 -12.08
CA ILE A 884 -36.63 6.41 -10.78
C ILE A 884 -36.01 7.81 -10.92
N LEU A 885 -35.03 8.00 -11.80
CA LEU A 885 -34.38 9.31 -12.04
C LEU A 885 -35.10 10.21 -13.07
N GLY A 886 -36.24 9.78 -13.62
CA GLY A 886 -36.96 10.54 -14.65
C GLY A 886 -36.17 10.71 -15.95
N ILE A 887 -35.35 9.72 -16.33
CA ILE A 887 -34.47 9.75 -17.51
C ILE A 887 -35.03 8.80 -18.57
N PRO A 888 -35.69 9.31 -19.64
CA PRO A 888 -36.23 8.45 -20.68
C PRO A 888 -35.10 7.84 -21.53
N ILE A 889 -35.09 6.52 -21.60
CA ILE A 889 -34.26 5.74 -22.52
C ILE A 889 -34.89 5.84 -23.91
N ARG A 890 -34.15 6.35 -24.90
CA ARG A 890 -34.70 6.83 -26.18
C ARG A 890 -34.69 5.80 -27.32
N SER A 891 -33.81 4.79 -27.29
CA SER A 891 -33.80 3.76 -28.33
C SER A 891 -33.16 2.45 -27.87
N HIS A 892 -33.39 1.39 -28.65
CA HIS A 892 -32.76 0.08 -28.46
C HIS A 892 -31.28 0.05 -28.89
N THR A 893 -30.78 1.14 -29.50
CA THR A 893 -29.48 1.26 -30.16
C THR A 893 -28.53 2.24 -29.48
N GLN A 894 -28.91 2.81 -28.32
CA GLN A 894 -28.07 3.77 -27.61
C GLN A 894 -26.78 3.11 -27.08
N SER A 895 -25.65 3.78 -27.29
CA SER A 895 -24.37 3.41 -26.68
C SER A 895 -24.36 3.72 -25.18
N ILE A 896 -23.55 2.99 -24.41
CA ILE A 896 -23.33 3.22 -22.99
C ILE A 896 -22.81 4.65 -22.72
N ARG A 897 -22.03 5.20 -23.68
CA ARG A 897 -21.56 6.59 -23.62
C ARG A 897 -22.70 7.60 -23.71
N GLN A 898 -23.68 7.38 -24.60
CA GLN A 898 -24.86 8.26 -24.71
C GLN A 898 -25.72 8.23 -23.44
N ILE A 899 -25.88 7.07 -22.80
CA ILE A 899 -26.61 6.94 -21.54
C ILE A 899 -25.92 7.74 -20.43
N PHE A 900 -24.60 7.58 -20.26
CA PHE A 900 -23.84 8.38 -19.29
C PHE A 900 -23.96 9.89 -19.58
N ILE A 901 -23.87 10.32 -20.84
CA ILE A 901 -24.04 11.72 -21.23
C ILE A 901 -25.47 12.22 -20.92
N SER A 902 -26.52 11.46 -21.20
CA SER A 902 -27.90 11.87 -20.89
C SER A 902 -28.17 12.01 -19.39
N CYS A 903 -27.47 11.23 -18.55
CA CYS A 903 -27.52 11.36 -17.10
C CYS A 903 -26.77 12.61 -16.62
N TRP A 904 -25.61 12.89 -17.20
CA TRP A 904 -24.81 14.09 -16.89
C TRP A 904 -25.46 15.39 -17.37
N LEU A 905 -26.10 15.40 -18.54
CA LEU A 905 -26.86 16.57 -19.04
C LEU A 905 -28.13 16.85 -18.23
N LYS A 906 -28.69 15.85 -17.53
CA LYS A 906 -29.83 16.01 -16.61
C LYS A 906 -29.42 16.26 -15.15
N ALA A 907 -28.12 16.28 -14.85
CA ALA A 907 -27.59 16.59 -13.53
C ALA A 907 -27.17 18.07 -13.48
N GLY A 908 -27.76 18.83 -12.55
CA GLY A 908 -27.24 20.13 -12.15
C GLY A 908 -25.99 19.99 -11.28
N SER A 909 -25.72 21.02 -10.47
CA SER A 909 -24.50 21.10 -9.65
C SER A 909 -24.75 21.38 -8.16
N LYS A 910 -25.98 21.25 -7.66
CA LYS A 910 -26.37 21.79 -6.32
C LYS A 910 -27.25 20.86 -5.47
N THR A 911 -27.92 19.87 -6.04
CA THR A 911 -28.87 18.99 -5.32
C THR A 911 -28.32 17.58 -5.06
N LEU A 912 -29.01 16.80 -4.21
CA LEU A 912 -28.69 15.38 -4.02
C LEU A 912 -29.08 14.54 -5.24
N ASP A 913 -30.18 14.88 -5.90
CA ASP A 913 -30.63 14.26 -7.15
C ASP A 913 -29.60 14.44 -8.27
N ASP A 914 -29.01 15.62 -8.42
CA ASP A 914 -27.86 15.87 -9.31
C ASP A 914 -26.71 14.88 -9.03
N ILE A 915 -26.36 14.71 -7.74
CA ILE A 915 -25.29 13.80 -7.32
C ILE A 915 -25.66 12.34 -7.63
N PHE A 916 -26.93 11.94 -7.50
CA PHE A 916 -27.38 10.61 -7.91
C PHE A 916 -27.30 10.42 -9.42
N LYS A 917 -27.89 11.31 -10.22
CA LYS A 917 -27.84 11.29 -11.70
C LYS A 917 -26.40 11.24 -12.21
N HIS A 918 -25.49 11.99 -11.58
CA HIS A 918 -24.08 12.06 -11.94
C HIS A 918 -23.26 10.81 -11.52
N CYS A 919 -23.66 10.11 -10.44
CA CYS A 919 -22.89 8.99 -9.87
C CYS A 919 -23.45 7.60 -10.19
N LEU A 920 -24.79 7.44 -10.21
CA LEU A 920 -25.47 6.15 -10.30
C LEU A 920 -25.15 5.36 -11.59
N PRO A 921 -24.98 5.98 -12.79
CA PRO A 921 -24.55 5.25 -13.99
C PRO A 921 -23.23 4.50 -13.80
N GLY A 922 -22.26 5.13 -13.11
CA GLY A 922 -20.99 4.50 -12.76
C GLY A 922 -21.14 3.32 -11.81
N ILE A 923 -22.11 3.38 -10.88
CA ILE A 923 -22.42 2.31 -9.92
C ILE A 923 -23.11 1.15 -10.63
N ILE A 924 -24.15 1.41 -11.44
CA ILE A 924 -24.88 0.39 -12.22
C ILE A 924 -23.90 -0.39 -13.11
N ALA A 925 -23.11 0.33 -13.91
CA ALA A 925 -22.10 -0.29 -14.77
C ALA A 925 -21.04 -1.08 -13.97
N TRP A 926 -20.61 -0.60 -12.79
CA TRP A 926 -19.67 -1.35 -11.94
C TRP A 926 -20.24 -2.69 -11.46
N PHE A 927 -21.53 -2.77 -11.14
CA PHE A 927 -22.16 -4.04 -10.74
C PHE A 927 -22.44 -4.96 -11.92
N ILE A 928 -22.84 -4.43 -13.07
CA ILE A 928 -22.92 -5.20 -14.34
C ILE A 928 -21.55 -5.82 -14.67
N TRP A 929 -20.47 -5.03 -14.59
CA TRP A 929 -19.11 -5.51 -14.81
C TRP A 929 -18.70 -6.60 -13.82
N LYS A 930 -19.07 -6.48 -12.55
CA LYS A 930 -18.81 -7.51 -11.53
C LYS A 930 -19.53 -8.81 -11.89
N SER A 931 -20.80 -8.75 -12.26
CA SER A 931 -21.60 -9.92 -12.68
C SER A 931 -21.05 -10.57 -13.94
N TYR A 932 -20.70 -9.79 -14.97
CA TYR A 932 -19.99 -10.26 -16.16
C TYR A 932 -18.66 -10.95 -15.79
N SER A 933 -17.86 -10.33 -14.92
CA SER A 933 -16.55 -10.86 -14.52
C SER A 933 -16.62 -12.20 -13.79
N SER A 934 -17.66 -12.44 -12.98
CA SER A 934 -17.88 -13.74 -12.32
C SER A 934 -18.21 -14.85 -13.32
N LEU A 935 -18.92 -14.55 -14.41
CA LEU A 935 -19.24 -15.53 -15.45
C LEU A 935 -18.05 -15.90 -16.35
N VAL A 936 -17.13 -14.96 -16.59
CA VAL A 936 -16.01 -15.16 -17.53
C VAL A 936 -14.72 -15.64 -16.83
N TRP A 937 -14.48 -15.21 -15.59
CA TRP A 937 -13.25 -15.53 -14.84
C TRP A 937 -13.49 -16.04 -13.42
N GLY A 938 -14.74 -16.19 -13.00
CA GLY A 938 -15.11 -16.83 -11.74
C GLY A 938 -15.50 -18.30 -11.91
N THR A 939 -15.80 -18.95 -10.79
CA THR A 939 -16.25 -20.35 -10.72
C THR A 939 -17.75 -20.47 -10.39
N GLU A 940 -18.51 -19.39 -10.56
CA GLU A 940 -19.93 -19.31 -10.19
C GLU A 940 -20.82 -19.75 -11.37
N ALA A 941 -21.50 -20.88 -11.23
CA ALA A 941 -22.41 -21.42 -12.26
C ALA A 941 -23.77 -20.70 -12.33
N THR A 942 -24.11 -19.88 -11.33
CA THR A 942 -25.39 -19.19 -11.19
C THR A 942 -25.47 -17.95 -12.07
N LYS A 943 -26.33 -17.99 -13.11
CA LYS A 943 -26.55 -16.84 -14.01
C LYS A 943 -27.16 -15.66 -13.22
N PRO A 944 -26.55 -14.46 -13.23
CA PRO A 944 -27.07 -13.29 -12.54
C PRO A 944 -28.36 -12.80 -13.21
N THR A 945 -29.45 -12.70 -12.43
CA THR A 945 -30.71 -12.11 -12.89
C THR A 945 -30.69 -10.59 -12.72
N PRO A 946 -31.49 -9.82 -13.49
CA PRO A 946 -31.60 -8.37 -13.31
C PRO A 946 -31.91 -7.97 -11.86
N ALA A 947 -32.81 -8.70 -11.19
CA ALA A 947 -33.18 -8.48 -9.79
C ALA A 947 -31.98 -8.55 -8.84
N ILE A 948 -31.07 -9.52 -9.00
CA ILE A 948 -29.85 -9.64 -8.17
C ILE A 948 -28.92 -8.44 -8.38
N ILE A 949 -28.81 -7.92 -9.61
CA ILE A 949 -28.00 -6.74 -9.92
C ILE A 949 -28.64 -5.48 -9.31
N ILE A 950 -29.96 -5.31 -9.45
CA ILE A 950 -30.73 -4.20 -8.84
C ILE A 950 -30.55 -4.19 -7.32
N ILE A 951 -30.68 -5.33 -6.64
CA ILE A 951 -30.47 -5.46 -5.18
C ILE A 951 -29.03 -5.08 -4.80
N GLN A 952 -28.02 -5.54 -5.53
CA GLN A 952 -26.62 -5.17 -5.26
C GLN A 952 -26.37 -3.66 -5.45
N VAL A 953 -26.97 -3.04 -6.47
CA VAL A 953 -26.89 -1.58 -6.68
C VAL A 953 -27.64 -0.81 -5.58
N LYS A 954 -28.85 -1.21 -5.17
CA LYS A 954 -29.59 -0.58 -4.05
C LYS A 954 -28.76 -0.63 -2.76
N LEU A 955 -28.33 -1.82 -2.32
CA LEU A 955 -27.55 -2.01 -1.08
C LEU A 955 -26.22 -1.24 -1.07
N PHE A 956 -25.53 -1.17 -2.20
CA PHE A 956 -24.33 -0.36 -2.32
C PHE A 956 -24.64 1.13 -2.25
N THR A 957 -25.69 1.59 -2.93
CA THR A 957 -26.09 2.99 -2.94
C THR A 957 -26.52 3.46 -1.55
N GLN A 958 -27.29 2.65 -0.80
CA GLN A 958 -27.61 2.89 0.62
C GLN A 958 -26.36 3.09 1.48
N THR A 959 -25.40 2.16 1.42
CA THR A 959 -24.15 2.23 2.20
C THR A 959 -23.17 3.31 1.74
N TRP A 960 -23.33 3.81 0.51
CA TRP A 960 -22.61 4.97 -0.01
C TRP A 960 -23.26 6.28 0.49
N VAL A 961 -24.58 6.40 0.41
CA VAL A 961 -25.34 7.58 0.87
C VAL A 961 -25.15 7.82 2.37
N SER A 962 -25.25 6.77 3.21
CA SER A 962 -25.03 6.89 4.66
C SER A 962 -23.57 7.16 5.06
N SER A 963 -22.63 7.19 4.11
CA SER A 963 -21.25 7.63 4.35
C SER A 963 -21.03 9.15 4.19
N PHE A 964 -22.03 9.91 3.73
CA PHE A 964 -21.97 11.36 3.62
C PHE A 964 -22.44 12.06 4.91
N ASN A 965 -21.69 13.08 5.32
CA ASN A 965 -21.72 13.59 6.69
C ASN A 965 -22.62 14.83 6.85
N SER A 966 -23.91 14.75 6.46
CA SER A 966 -24.84 15.90 6.54
C SER A 966 -26.24 15.54 7.06
N LYS A 967 -26.82 16.42 7.88
CA LYS A 967 -28.18 16.25 8.46
C LYS A 967 -29.34 16.47 7.45
N ARG A 968 -29.07 16.75 6.18
CA ARG A 968 -30.08 17.00 5.13
C ARG A 968 -30.47 15.75 4.31
N LEU A 969 -29.91 14.58 4.62
CA LEU A 969 -29.90 13.40 3.72
C LEU A 969 -31.15 12.50 3.73
N VAL A 970 -32.19 12.80 4.52
CA VAL A 970 -33.31 11.87 4.76
C VAL A 970 -34.24 11.71 3.53
N LYS A 971 -34.97 12.76 3.14
CA LYS A 971 -36.14 12.70 2.21
C LYS A 971 -35.89 12.13 0.79
N VAL A 972 -34.65 11.93 0.36
CA VAL A 972 -34.33 11.38 -0.98
C VAL A 972 -34.01 9.88 -0.93
N GLY A 973 -33.74 9.33 0.26
CA GLY A 973 -33.61 7.88 0.43
C GLY A 973 -34.92 7.17 0.15
N ASP A 974 -36.00 7.65 0.75
CA ASP A 974 -37.32 7.02 0.78
C ASP A 974 -37.83 6.69 -0.65
N ILE A 975 -37.71 7.64 -1.59
CA ILE A 975 -38.12 7.51 -3.00
C ILE A 975 -37.32 6.42 -3.75
N LEU A 976 -36.05 6.20 -3.40
CA LEU A 976 -35.20 5.16 -4.00
C LEU A 976 -35.45 3.77 -3.39
N PHE A 977 -36.08 3.69 -2.21
CA PHE A 977 -36.14 2.48 -1.40
C PHE A 977 -37.54 1.91 -1.18
N ASP A 978 -38.60 2.59 -1.62
CA ASP A 978 -39.94 2.00 -1.71
C ASP A 978 -39.93 0.69 -2.55
N GLU A 979 -40.60 -0.33 -2.02
CA GLU A 979 -40.75 -1.65 -2.63
C GLU A 979 -42.05 -1.75 -3.46
N GLN A 980 -43.02 -0.85 -3.26
CA GLN A 980 -44.25 -0.80 -4.05
C GLN A 980 -43.97 -0.47 -5.53
N LEU A 981 -42.97 0.38 -5.78
CA LEU A 981 -42.50 0.80 -7.11
C LEU A 981 -41.76 -0.30 -7.92
N ILE A 982 -41.77 -1.56 -7.48
CA ILE A 982 -41.33 -2.69 -8.32
C ILE A 982 -42.50 -3.12 -9.22
N PRO A 983 -42.41 -2.97 -10.57
CA PRO A 983 -43.46 -3.39 -11.49
C PRO A 983 -43.76 -4.88 -11.32
N LYS A 984 -45.03 -5.28 -11.47
CA LYS A 984 -45.51 -6.63 -11.12
C LYS A 984 -44.69 -7.74 -11.81
N ASP A 985 -44.26 -7.50 -13.04
CA ASP A 985 -43.50 -8.44 -13.89
C ASP A 985 -42.04 -8.66 -13.46
N PHE A 986 -41.47 -7.72 -12.68
CA PHE A 986 -40.12 -7.82 -12.12
C PHE A 986 -40.09 -8.37 -10.68
N ARG A 987 -41.26 -8.60 -10.07
CA ARG A 987 -41.35 -9.31 -8.79
C ARG A 987 -41.01 -10.78 -9.04
N LEU A 988 -40.08 -11.32 -8.25
CA LEU A 988 -39.69 -12.73 -8.35
C LEU A 988 -40.93 -13.61 -8.10
N ARG A 989 -41.47 -14.25 -9.16
CA ARG A 989 -42.44 -15.35 -8.99
C ARG A 989 -41.81 -16.38 -8.05
N ARG A 990 -42.42 -16.56 -6.88
CA ARG A 990 -42.00 -17.58 -5.91
C ARG A 990 -42.05 -18.93 -6.62
N PRO A 991 -40.97 -19.73 -6.65
CA PRO A 991 -41.01 -21.02 -7.32
C PRO A 991 -42.04 -21.91 -6.64
N THR A 992 -43.09 -22.27 -7.38
CA THR A 992 -44.11 -23.24 -6.93
C THR A 992 -43.51 -24.63 -7.00
N PHE A 993 -43.23 -25.24 -5.85
CA PHE A 993 -42.74 -26.61 -5.76
C PHE A 993 -43.91 -27.58 -5.62
N LYS A 994 -43.85 -28.69 -6.37
CA LYS A 994 -44.69 -29.86 -6.17
C LYS A 994 -43.89 -30.89 -5.36
N ALA A 995 -44.47 -31.33 -4.24
CA ALA A 995 -43.99 -32.52 -3.54
C ALA A 995 -44.25 -33.76 -4.42
N ILE A 996 -43.22 -34.57 -4.61
CA ILE A 996 -43.26 -35.85 -5.34
C ILE A 996 -42.69 -36.93 -4.44
N THR A 997 -43.52 -37.90 -4.08
CA THR A 997 -43.13 -39.10 -3.33
C THR A 997 -43.13 -40.31 -4.26
N TRP A 998 -42.09 -41.13 -4.19
CA TRP A 998 -42.07 -42.42 -4.87
C TRP A 998 -43.18 -43.33 -4.33
N LYS A 999 -43.83 -44.08 -5.23
CA LYS A 999 -44.95 -44.96 -4.88
C LYS A 999 -44.52 -46.42 -4.80
N LYS A 1000 -44.59 -46.97 -3.59
CA LYS A 1000 -44.42 -48.42 -3.33
C LYS A 1000 -45.39 -49.24 -4.20
N PRO A 1001 -44.96 -50.38 -4.78
CA PRO A 1001 -45.85 -51.21 -5.58
C PRO A 1001 -46.91 -51.90 -4.70
N LYS A 1002 -48.03 -52.30 -5.31
CA LYS A 1002 -49.08 -53.08 -4.65
C LYS A 1002 -48.94 -54.54 -5.09
N GLY A 1003 -48.59 -55.43 -4.15
CA GLY A 1003 -48.45 -56.88 -4.40
C GLY A 1003 -47.17 -57.28 -5.15
N ASN A 1004 -46.99 -56.76 -6.37
CA ASN A 1004 -45.93 -57.19 -7.28
C ASN A 1004 -44.58 -56.52 -6.96
N LEU A 1005 -43.49 -57.10 -7.48
CA LEU A 1005 -42.17 -56.46 -7.43
C LEU A 1005 -42.10 -55.24 -8.36
N LYS A 1006 -41.21 -54.28 -8.08
CA LYS A 1006 -40.96 -53.13 -8.95
C LYS A 1006 -39.48 -52.95 -9.25
N LEU A 1007 -39.14 -52.80 -10.53
CA LEU A 1007 -37.81 -52.55 -11.07
C LEU A 1007 -37.71 -51.11 -11.57
N ASN A 1008 -37.02 -50.25 -10.82
CA ASN A 1008 -36.69 -48.88 -11.23
C ASN A 1008 -35.41 -48.87 -12.06
N ILE A 1009 -35.41 -48.19 -13.23
CA ILE A 1009 -34.29 -48.15 -14.18
C ILE A 1009 -34.05 -46.71 -14.66
N ASP A 1010 -32.78 -46.30 -14.80
CA ASP A 1010 -32.36 -45.04 -15.43
C ASP A 1010 -30.99 -45.23 -16.14
N ALA A 1011 -30.66 -44.33 -17.06
CA ALA A 1011 -29.41 -44.30 -17.81
C ALA A 1011 -28.66 -42.95 -17.70
N SER A 1012 -27.34 -43.02 -17.79
CA SER A 1012 -26.43 -41.87 -17.75
C SER A 1012 -25.56 -41.87 -19.01
N TYR A 1013 -25.91 -41.05 -19.98
CA TYR A 1013 -25.13 -40.85 -21.22
C TYR A 1013 -24.18 -39.64 -21.14
N LEU A 1014 -22.93 -39.85 -21.56
CA LEU A 1014 -21.94 -38.84 -21.93
C LEU A 1014 -21.29 -39.25 -23.26
N PRO A 1015 -20.76 -38.34 -24.08
CA PRO A 1015 -20.26 -38.66 -25.43
C PRO A 1015 -19.18 -39.76 -25.52
N ASN A 1016 -18.46 -40.03 -24.42
CA ASN A 1016 -17.41 -41.04 -24.35
C ASN A 1016 -17.78 -42.22 -23.41
N ARG A 1017 -19.01 -42.26 -22.86
CA ARG A 1017 -19.44 -43.27 -21.87
C ARG A 1017 -20.95 -43.25 -21.65
N ALA A 1018 -21.61 -44.40 -21.81
CA ALA A 1018 -22.95 -44.66 -21.29
C ALA A 1018 -22.94 -45.70 -20.15
N ALA A 1019 -23.93 -45.63 -19.26
CA ALA A 1019 -24.09 -46.53 -18.12
C ALA A 1019 -25.56 -46.58 -17.68
N GLY A 1020 -26.01 -47.72 -17.16
CA GLY A 1020 -27.35 -47.93 -16.60
C GLY A 1020 -27.31 -48.22 -15.10
N GLY A 1021 -28.42 -47.93 -14.43
CA GLY A 1021 -28.65 -48.23 -13.02
C GLY A 1021 -30.04 -48.84 -12.83
N ALA A 1022 -30.12 -49.92 -12.06
CA ALA A 1022 -31.36 -50.65 -11.82
C ALA A 1022 -31.52 -51.08 -10.36
N ILE A 1023 -32.73 -51.04 -9.82
CA ILE A 1023 -33.04 -51.53 -8.47
C ILE A 1023 -34.41 -52.22 -8.42
N LEU A 1024 -34.41 -53.48 -7.97
CA LEU A 1024 -35.60 -54.30 -7.75
C LEU A 1024 -36.05 -54.18 -6.28
N ARG A 1025 -37.35 -53.93 -6.06
CA ARG A 1025 -37.97 -53.69 -4.75
C ARG A 1025 -39.25 -54.51 -4.55
N ASN A 1026 -39.56 -54.83 -3.29
CA ASN A 1026 -40.83 -55.46 -2.91
C ASN A 1026 -41.96 -54.45 -2.62
N ASP A 1027 -43.13 -54.97 -2.29
CA ASP A 1027 -44.34 -54.28 -1.79
C ASP A 1027 -44.05 -53.26 -0.67
N LYS A 1028 -43.18 -53.63 0.29
CA LYS A 1028 -42.78 -52.77 1.42
C LYS A 1028 -41.83 -51.64 1.01
N GLY A 1029 -41.37 -51.63 -0.24
CA GLY A 1029 -40.40 -50.70 -0.80
C GLY A 1029 -38.94 -51.06 -0.48
N GLN A 1030 -38.69 -52.24 0.07
CA GLN A 1030 -37.36 -52.71 0.44
C GLN A 1030 -36.60 -53.21 -0.80
N MET A 1031 -35.30 -52.92 -0.88
CA MET A 1031 -34.42 -53.44 -1.93
C MET A 1031 -34.27 -54.97 -1.81
N ILE A 1032 -34.53 -55.67 -2.92
CA ILE A 1032 -34.14 -57.08 -3.09
C ILE A 1032 -32.71 -57.14 -3.63
N ILE A 1033 -32.46 -56.43 -4.73
CA ILE A 1033 -31.16 -56.36 -5.38
C ILE A 1033 -31.07 -55.07 -6.22
N ALA A 1034 -29.86 -54.52 -6.36
CA ALA A 1034 -29.59 -53.41 -7.28
C ALA A 1034 -28.33 -53.70 -8.11
N SER A 1035 -28.21 -53.04 -9.26
CA SER A 1035 -27.05 -53.13 -10.13
C SER A 1035 -26.75 -51.77 -10.76
N SER A 1036 -25.48 -51.56 -11.08
CA SER A 1036 -24.98 -50.41 -11.84
C SER A 1036 -23.98 -50.94 -12.87
N PHE A 1037 -24.22 -50.69 -14.15
CA PHE A 1037 -23.55 -51.38 -15.25
C PHE A 1037 -23.22 -50.45 -16.42
N LEU A 1038 -22.25 -50.82 -17.25
CA LEU A 1038 -21.94 -50.12 -18.49
C LEU A 1038 -22.86 -50.57 -19.63
N VAL A 1039 -23.20 -49.66 -20.54
CA VAL A 1039 -23.88 -49.96 -21.81
C VAL A 1039 -23.18 -49.24 -22.96
N THR A 1040 -23.32 -49.77 -24.17
CA THR A 1040 -22.85 -49.14 -25.41
C THR A 1040 -24.02 -48.47 -26.12
N ALA A 1041 -23.91 -47.17 -26.39
CA ALA A 1041 -24.94 -46.36 -27.03
C ALA A 1041 -24.29 -45.14 -27.73
N ALA A 1042 -24.77 -44.78 -28.92
CA ALA A 1042 -24.36 -43.56 -29.62
C ALA A 1042 -25.16 -42.33 -29.17
N SER A 1043 -26.42 -42.51 -28.73
CA SER A 1043 -27.31 -41.45 -28.22
C SER A 1043 -27.79 -41.69 -26.78
N ALA A 1044 -28.42 -40.67 -26.19
CA ALA A 1044 -29.05 -40.79 -24.86
C ALA A 1044 -30.26 -41.75 -24.87
N PHE A 1045 -31.05 -41.75 -25.94
CA PHE A 1045 -32.20 -42.65 -26.12
C PHE A 1045 -31.76 -44.12 -26.24
N GLU A 1046 -30.70 -44.40 -27.01
CA GLU A 1046 -30.07 -45.73 -27.03
C GLU A 1046 -29.54 -46.15 -25.66
N ALA A 1047 -29.00 -45.21 -24.85
CA ALA A 1047 -28.50 -45.52 -23.53
C ALA A 1047 -29.62 -45.94 -22.57
N GLU A 1048 -30.80 -45.30 -22.65
CA GLU A 1048 -32.01 -45.72 -21.94
C GLU A 1048 -32.47 -47.11 -22.41
N LEU A 1049 -32.63 -47.31 -23.72
CA LEU A 1049 -33.11 -48.57 -24.28
C LEU A 1049 -32.16 -49.74 -23.98
N ALA A 1050 -30.85 -49.56 -24.15
CA ALA A 1050 -29.84 -50.57 -23.82
C ALA A 1050 -29.82 -50.86 -22.31
N SER A 1051 -30.05 -49.86 -21.46
CA SER A 1051 -30.14 -50.06 -20.01
C SER A 1051 -31.40 -50.80 -19.59
N LEU A 1052 -32.52 -50.54 -20.26
CA LEU A 1052 -33.78 -51.24 -20.07
C LEU A 1052 -33.65 -52.73 -20.44
N ILE A 1053 -33.12 -53.03 -21.63
CA ILE A 1053 -32.86 -54.41 -22.09
C ILE A 1053 -31.97 -55.12 -21.06
N HIS A 1054 -30.83 -54.53 -20.70
CA HIS A 1054 -29.88 -55.14 -19.77
C HIS A 1054 -30.48 -55.43 -18.39
N ALA A 1055 -31.22 -54.47 -17.82
CA ALA A 1055 -31.84 -54.62 -16.51
C ALA A 1055 -32.99 -55.64 -16.48
N VAL A 1056 -33.83 -55.68 -17.52
CA VAL A 1056 -34.93 -56.65 -17.64
C VAL A 1056 -34.37 -58.06 -17.84
N THR A 1057 -33.43 -58.26 -18.77
CA THR A 1057 -32.75 -59.56 -18.96
C THR A 1057 -32.04 -60.01 -17.68
N TRP A 1058 -31.37 -59.10 -16.97
CA TRP A 1058 -30.70 -59.41 -15.71
C TRP A 1058 -31.67 -59.89 -14.62
N VAL A 1059 -32.83 -59.26 -14.46
CA VAL A 1059 -33.84 -59.65 -13.46
C VAL A 1059 -34.54 -60.96 -13.83
N ILE A 1060 -34.82 -61.21 -15.12
CA ILE A 1060 -35.35 -62.49 -15.60
C ILE A 1060 -34.36 -63.63 -15.35
N ASN A 1061 -33.06 -63.40 -15.60
CA ASN A 1061 -31.99 -64.37 -15.34
C ASN A 1061 -31.76 -64.65 -13.84
N LEU A 1062 -32.27 -63.81 -12.93
CA LEU A 1062 -32.32 -64.05 -11.49
C LEU A 1062 -33.58 -64.84 -11.06
N GLY A 1063 -34.43 -65.26 -12.00
CA GLY A 1063 -35.62 -66.09 -11.76
C GLY A 1063 -36.92 -65.31 -11.56
N PHE A 1064 -36.91 -63.98 -11.54
CA PHE A 1064 -38.11 -63.16 -11.37
C PHE A 1064 -38.85 -63.01 -12.71
N ARG A 1065 -40.12 -63.43 -12.76
CA ARG A 1065 -40.97 -63.39 -13.99
C ARG A 1065 -42.24 -62.54 -13.88
N ASP A 1066 -42.50 -61.93 -12.74
CA ASP A 1066 -43.57 -60.96 -12.53
C ASP A 1066 -43.01 -59.75 -11.77
N PHE A 1067 -42.89 -58.62 -12.48
CA PHE A 1067 -42.44 -57.35 -11.92
C PHE A 1067 -42.88 -56.16 -12.80
N LEU A 1068 -43.22 -55.06 -12.14
CA LEU A 1068 -43.52 -53.78 -12.77
C LEU A 1068 -42.20 -53.06 -13.12
N VAL A 1069 -42.07 -52.48 -14.30
CA VAL A 1069 -40.90 -51.70 -14.70
C VAL A 1069 -41.23 -50.21 -14.70
N GLU A 1070 -40.40 -49.41 -14.03
CA GLU A 1070 -40.59 -47.97 -13.85
C GLU A 1070 -39.39 -47.18 -14.39
N LEU A 1071 -39.69 -46.25 -15.30
CA LEU A 1071 -38.76 -45.39 -16.03
C LEU A 1071 -39.19 -43.93 -15.88
N ASP A 1072 -38.26 -42.97 -15.98
CA ASP A 1072 -38.59 -41.54 -16.11
C ASP A 1072 -38.60 -41.03 -17.56
N SER A 1073 -38.18 -41.87 -18.52
CA SER A 1073 -38.31 -41.58 -19.95
C SER A 1073 -39.71 -41.91 -20.48
N ARG A 1074 -40.47 -40.85 -20.77
CA ARG A 1074 -41.77 -40.94 -21.43
C ARG A 1074 -41.65 -41.41 -22.88
N GLU A 1075 -40.58 -41.04 -23.57
CA GLU A 1075 -40.35 -41.34 -24.98
C GLU A 1075 -40.16 -42.85 -25.18
N THR A 1076 -39.24 -43.46 -24.41
CA THR A 1076 -38.97 -44.91 -24.43
C THR A 1076 -40.24 -45.75 -24.15
N VAL A 1077 -41.09 -45.35 -23.20
CA VAL A 1077 -42.35 -46.08 -22.92
C VAL A 1077 -43.45 -45.82 -23.95
N GLU A 1078 -43.52 -44.63 -24.55
CA GLU A 1078 -44.44 -44.38 -25.67
C GLU A 1078 -44.05 -45.18 -26.93
N HIS A 1079 -42.75 -45.39 -27.18
CA HIS A 1079 -42.29 -46.26 -28.26
C HIS A 1079 -42.64 -47.74 -28.02
N LEU A 1080 -42.39 -48.27 -26.82
CA LEU A 1080 -42.80 -49.62 -26.43
C LEU A 1080 -44.31 -49.85 -26.61
N LYS A 1081 -45.15 -48.89 -26.19
CA LYS A 1081 -46.61 -48.99 -26.30
C LYS A 1081 -47.15 -48.84 -27.72
N ARG A 1082 -46.40 -48.23 -28.64
CA ARG A 1082 -46.85 -48.00 -30.03
C ARG A 1082 -46.48 -49.12 -31.01
N ARG A 1083 -45.62 -50.09 -30.64
CA ARG A 1083 -45.12 -51.18 -31.51
C ARG A 1083 -44.71 -50.69 -32.93
N ARG A 1084 -44.06 -49.52 -33.01
CA ARG A 1084 -43.56 -48.94 -34.29
C ARG A 1084 -42.04 -49.12 -34.39
N PHE A 1085 -41.63 -49.84 -35.42
CA PHE A 1085 -40.23 -50.23 -35.63
C PHE A 1085 -39.57 -49.36 -36.71
N GLY A 1086 -38.50 -48.66 -36.33
CA GLY A 1086 -37.53 -48.06 -37.26
C GLY A 1086 -36.26 -48.91 -37.37
N ARG A 1087 -35.34 -48.54 -38.27
CA ARG A 1087 -34.06 -49.27 -38.48
C ARG A 1087 -33.11 -49.25 -37.26
N GLU A 1088 -33.44 -48.52 -36.20
CA GLU A 1088 -32.67 -48.37 -34.96
C GLU A 1088 -33.23 -49.24 -33.80
N CYS A 1089 -34.31 -50.00 -34.04
CA CYS A 1089 -35.13 -50.61 -32.97
C CYS A 1089 -35.00 -52.14 -32.81
N ASP A 1090 -33.91 -52.76 -33.25
CA ASP A 1090 -33.69 -54.22 -33.13
C ASP A 1090 -33.73 -54.71 -31.66
N GLY A 1091 -33.27 -53.87 -30.73
CA GLY A 1091 -33.38 -54.11 -29.28
C GLY A 1091 -34.81 -54.05 -28.72
N VAL A 1092 -35.78 -53.45 -29.42
CA VAL A 1092 -37.20 -53.40 -29.01
C VAL A 1092 -37.89 -54.73 -29.29
N ALA A 1093 -37.57 -55.38 -30.41
CA ALA A 1093 -38.09 -56.72 -30.72
C ALA A 1093 -37.67 -57.73 -29.64
N ARG A 1094 -36.37 -57.80 -29.32
CA ARG A 1094 -35.85 -58.63 -28.21
C ARG A 1094 -36.53 -58.36 -26.86
N LEU A 1095 -36.88 -57.11 -26.57
CA LEU A 1095 -37.57 -56.76 -25.32
C LEU A 1095 -39.03 -57.26 -25.30
N LEU A 1096 -39.69 -57.27 -26.46
CA LEU A 1096 -41.04 -57.81 -26.61
C LEU A 1096 -41.01 -59.34 -26.52
N ASP A 1097 -40.09 -60.01 -27.22
CA ASP A 1097 -39.88 -61.46 -27.17
C ASP A 1097 -39.53 -61.96 -25.76
N LEU A 1098 -38.80 -61.17 -24.97
CA LEU A 1098 -38.53 -61.46 -23.55
C LEU A 1098 -39.73 -61.20 -22.63
N SER A 1099 -40.74 -60.44 -23.09
CA SER A 1099 -41.91 -60.08 -22.30
C SER A 1099 -43.13 -60.97 -22.56
N ASP A 1100 -43.34 -61.44 -23.80
CA ASP A 1100 -44.46 -62.32 -24.14
C ASP A 1100 -44.32 -63.67 -23.41
N GLY A 1101 -45.18 -63.89 -22.41
CA GLY A 1101 -45.10 -65.03 -21.47
C GLY A 1101 -44.57 -64.70 -20.06
N SER A 1102 -44.33 -63.43 -19.74
CA SER A 1102 -43.98 -62.95 -18.39
C SER A 1102 -44.86 -61.76 -17.97
N GLY A 1103 -45.03 -61.54 -16.66
CA GLY A 1103 -45.95 -60.52 -16.11
C GLY A 1103 -45.48 -59.06 -16.22
N VAL A 1104 -44.53 -58.77 -17.11
CA VAL A 1104 -43.77 -57.52 -17.11
C VAL A 1104 -44.59 -56.38 -17.72
N SER A 1105 -44.76 -55.29 -16.98
CA SER A 1105 -45.56 -54.13 -17.41
C SER A 1105 -44.85 -52.80 -17.16
N PHE A 1106 -44.91 -51.89 -18.15
CA PHE A 1106 -44.06 -50.70 -18.23
C PHE A 1106 -44.81 -49.39 -17.88
N PHE A 1107 -44.24 -48.64 -16.94
CA PHE A 1107 -44.78 -47.40 -16.38
C PHE A 1107 -43.78 -46.24 -16.52
N VAL A 1108 -44.34 -45.03 -16.63
CA VAL A 1108 -43.59 -43.77 -16.55
C VAL A 1108 -43.98 -43.08 -15.25
N ASP A 1109 -42.99 -42.68 -14.44
CA ASP A 1109 -43.18 -41.67 -13.40
C ASP A 1109 -42.26 -40.46 -13.69
N SER A 1110 -42.37 -39.44 -12.86
CA SER A 1110 -41.47 -38.32 -12.78
C SER A 1110 -40.04 -38.74 -12.40
N ARG A 1111 -39.04 -38.09 -12.99
CA ARG A 1111 -37.61 -38.24 -12.65
C ARG A 1111 -37.33 -38.07 -11.15
N GLU A 1112 -38.09 -37.21 -10.49
CA GLU A 1112 -37.99 -36.98 -9.05
C GLU A 1112 -38.47 -38.16 -8.17
N ALA A 1113 -39.07 -39.19 -8.77
CA ALA A 1113 -39.36 -40.49 -8.15
C ALA A 1113 -38.31 -41.58 -8.48
N ASN A 1114 -37.43 -41.37 -9.47
CA ASN A 1114 -36.49 -42.39 -9.99
C ASN A 1114 -35.02 -42.19 -9.53
N TRP A 1115 -34.76 -41.28 -8.58
CA TRP A 1115 -33.41 -40.86 -8.16
C TRP A 1115 -32.44 -41.99 -7.80
N VAL A 1116 -32.93 -43.12 -7.26
CA VAL A 1116 -32.04 -44.23 -6.85
C VAL A 1116 -31.44 -44.93 -8.06
N ALA A 1117 -32.22 -45.15 -9.13
CA ALA A 1117 -31.71 -45.66 -10.39
C ALA A 1117 -30.75 -44.64 -11.04
N HIS A 1118 -31.09 -43.35 -10.99
CA HIS A 1118 -30.23 -42.26 -11.49
C HIS A 1118 -28.84 -42.26 -10.82
N TYR A 1119 -28.80 -42.29 -9.49
CA TYR A 1119 -27.54 -42.32 -8.76
C TYR A 1119 -26.77 -43.63 -8.92
N LEU A 1120 -27.42 -44.75 -9.24
CA LEU A 1120 -26.74 -46.00 -9.63
C LEU A 1120 -26.07 -45.85 -11.01
N ALA A 1121 -26.78 -45.35 -12.02
CA ALA A 1121 -26.23 -45.15 -13.37
C ALA A 1121 -25.02 -44.20 -13.38
N VAL A 1122 -25.10 -43.10 -12.62
CA VAL A 1122 -24.01 -42.13 -12.46
C VAL A 1122 -22.83 -42.69 -11.66
N ALA A 1123 -23.06 -43.59 -10.69
CA ALA A 1123 -22.02 -44.09 -9.78
C ALA A 1123 -21.08 -45.15 -10.39
N VAL A 1124 -21.40 -45.71 -11.57
CA VAL A 1124 -20.52 -46.69 -12.25
C VAL A 1124 -19.10 -46.13 -12.42
N MET A 1125 -18.08 -46.96 -12.20
CA MET A 1125 -16.67 -46.61 -12.38
C MET A 1125 -15.93 -47.68 -13.19
N GLY A 1126 -16.23 -47.74 -14.50
CA GLY A 1126 -15.51 -48.59 -15.46
C GLY A 1126 -15.78 -50.10 -15.36
N ARG A 1127 -16.62 -50.54 -14.41
CA ARG A 1127 -17.02 -51.94 -14.23
C ARG A 1127 -18.47 -52.05 -13.76
N ASN A 1128 -19.11 -53.17 -14.05
CA ASN A 1128 -20.42 -53.49 -13.50
C ASN A 1128 -20.29 -53.83 -12.00
N CYS A 1129 -21.31 -53.50 -11.21
CA CYS A 1129 -21.38 -53.77 -9.77
C CYS A 1129 -22.81 -54.17 -9.40
N ILE A 1130 -22.95 -55.19 -8.56
CA ILE A 1130 -24.22 -55.69 -8.02
C ILE A 1130 -24.22 -55.44 -6.50
N TYR A 1131 -25.36 -55.04 -5.97
CA TYR A 1131 -25.56 -54.67 -4.56
C TYR A 1131 -26.70 -55.51 -3.97
N SER A 1132 -26.36 -56.41 -3.06
CA SER A 1132 -27.33 -57.26 -2.33
C SER A 1132 -27.77 -56.66 -0.99
N ARG A 1133 -27.06 -55.65 -0.46
CA ARG A 1133 -27.41 -54.96 0.79
C ARG A 1133 -27.41 -53.45 0.61
N VAL A 1134 -28.33 -52.77 1.28
CA VAL A 1134 -28.50 -51.30 1.22
C VAL A 1134 -27.22 -50.55 1.64
N ILE A 1135 -26.44 -51.10 2.56
CA ILE A 1135 -25.16 -50.51 3.02
C ILE A 1135 -24.05 -50.54 1.96
N ASP A 1136 -24.17 -51.35 0.91
CA ASP A 1136 -23.20 -51.41 -0.18
C ASP A 1136 -23.51 -50.39 -1.29
N LEU A 1137 -24.74 -49.85 -1.33
CA LEU A 1137 -25.17 -48.84 -2.31
C LEU A 1137 -24.30 -47.56 -2.25
N PRO A 1138 -24.00 -46.91 -3.39
CA PRO A 1138 -23.34 -45.61 -3.44
C PRO A 1138 -24.05 -44.57 -2.54
N PRO A 1139 -23.35 -43.67 -1.82
CA PRO A 1139 -23.97 -42.83 -0.79
C PRO A 1139 -25.19 -42.01 -1.23
N LEU A 1140 -25.19 -41.49 -2.47
CA LEU A 1140 -26.33 -40.72 -2.99
C LEU A 1140 -27.54 -41.60 -3.34
N ALA A 1141 -27.31 -42.79 -3.91
CA ALA A 1141 -28.35 -43.79 -4.15
C ALA A 1141 -28.94 -44.30 -2.82
N ARG A 1142 -28.08 -44.53 -1.82
CA ARG A 1142 -28.45 -44.96 -0.47
C ARG A 1142 -29.33 -43.94 0.26
N ASN A 1143 -28.94 -42.67 0.26
CA ASN A 1143 -29.71 -41.60 0.89
C ASN A 1143 -31.08 -41.41 0.20
N SER A 1144 -31.11 -41.55 -1.12
CA SER A 1144 -32.35 -41.47 -1.90
C SER A 1144 -33.26 -42.68 -1.64
N TYR A 1145 -32.69 -43.89 -1.52
CA TYR A 1145 -33.43 -45.10 -1.15
C TYR A 1145 -34.07 -44.98 0.24
N TYR A 1146 -33.35 -44.44 1.24
CA TYR A 1146 -33.97 -44.17 2.53
C TYR A 1146 -35.07 -43.11 2.44
N SER A 1147 -34.91 -42.09 1.59
CA SER A 1147 -35.95 -41.08 1.35
C SER A 1147 -37.22 -41.71 0.76
N ASP A 1148 -37.09 -42.58 -0.24
CA ASP A 1148 -38.20 -43.37 -0.81
C ASP A 1148 -38.86 -44.28 0.24
N LEU A 1149 -38.05 -44.98 1.05
CA LEU A 1149 -38.51 -45.97 2.03
C LEU A 1149 -39.35 -45.32 3.14
N PHE A 1150 -38.91 -44.14 3.60
CA PHE A 1150 -39.59 -43.30 4.60
C PHE A 1150 -40.67 -42.38 3.99
N GLY A 1151 -40.87 -42.38 2.66
CA GLY A 1151 -41.91 -41.58 1.99
C GLY A 1151 -41.65 -40.07 1.96
N LEU A 1152 -40.39 -39.64 2.06
CA LEU A 1152 -40.02 -38.22 2.04
C LEU A 1152 -40.17 -37.62 0.63
N PRO A 1153 -40.82 -36.45 0.47
CA PRO A 1153 -41.07 -35.86 -0.85
C PRO A 1153 -39.83 -35.16 -1.44
N SER A 1154 -39.50 -35.50 -2.68
CA SER A 1154 -38.68 -34.67 -3.57
C SER A 1154 -39.43 -33.40 -3.99
N LEU A 1155 -38.76 -32.27 -4.05
CA LEU A 1155 -39.36 -30.99 -4.48
C LEU A 1155 -39.11 -30.70 -5.97
N ARG A 1156 -40.08 -31.04 -6.83
CA ARG A 1156 -40.06 -30.63 -8.24
C ARG A 1156 -40.47 -29.17 -8.37
N LYS A 1157 -39.64 -28.35 -9.00
CA LYS A 1157 -40.03 -26.99 -9.38
C LYS A 1157 -40.98 -27.03 -10.58
N ILE A 1158 -42.20 -26.50 -10.42
CA ILE A 1158 -43.07 -26.13 -11.53
C ILE A 1158 -42.56 -24.80 -12.13
N HIS A 1159 -42.69 -24.64 -13.44
CA HIS A 1159 -42.23 -23.48 -14.20
C HIS A 1159 -43.31 -22.41 -14.41
#